data_AF-A0A7Y5SUH2-F1
#
_entry.id   AF-A0A7Y5SUH2-F1
#
_cell.length_a   1.000
_cell.length_b   1.000
_cell.length_c   1.000
_cell.angle_alpha   90.00
_cell.angle_beta   90.00
_cell.angle_gamma   90.00
#
_symmetry.space_group_name_H-M   'P 1'
#
loop_
_entity.id
_entity.type
_entity.pdbx_description
1 polymer ?
#
loop_
_entity_poly.entity_id
_entity_poly.type
_entity_poly.pdbx_seq_one_letter_code
_entity_poly.pdbx_strand_id
1 'polypeptide(L)'
;MTTPSVASAQDGAGACCITTPNGVSCVMLTQAGCAERGGVFRGAGVACSSTVCAPTPTPTGACCVASAAGIQCFMLTQAQCAERNGHYRGNGVQCSFTLCAPPPPPTGACCIQAAGAITCTVITEAQCAERNGQYRGNGTTCSSNICAPPPVTGACCVTTPNGTFCVQTTETQCAAQNGQYRGNGVPCSSVTCAPPTTGACCVRNASGAIVCVEVTRAQCESQNGSYRGDGVRCAVTTCPTPAPTGACCIASAAGIQCLQLTQAQCAERNGQYRGNGTPCSNTTCAPPPPATGACCMPNGVCVTATAAQCQQGGGHYRGDGTACSSLACPQPVGACCVRTDADGIACITVTEAACRERNGQWRGVGTPCSNTTCAPARGACCLPNGECVVLTADGCRERGGHYRGDNSACNVPCPPARGACCLQRDGRVICVIATRDACEKEGGRYRGNGTACTGTVCGSPTGACCLPNGTCVSMTQADCAQHRGHFRGPGTNCDAVRCEQPRGACCVRTAAGGVQCIMATEAACREHNGQWRGPNSTCGDNTCTPPAARGACCMPNGACVIVPAAECERAGGRYRGDGSACADTPCPQPTGACCVRSASGGVQCVTATQAACREHNGIWRGAGTGCDAKDVCTPPPPPARGACCVRAGDAVRCVITTREMCARANGVYRGDGTSCDTKGVCNN
;
A
#
# COMPACT_ATOMS: atom_id res chain seq x y z
N MET A 1 -108.85 -43.89 -4.79
CA MET A 1 -108.49 -44.50 -3.50
C MET A 1 -107.68 -45.74 -3.78
N THR A 2 -106.39 -45.76 -3.42
CA THR A 2 -105.65 -46.97 -3.06
C THR A 2 -104.27 -46.54 -2.56
N THR A 3 -104.09 -46.76 -1.26
CA THR A 3 -102.87 -46.63 -0.48
C THR A 3 -101.93 -47.84 -0.73
N PRO A 4 -100.67 -47.76 -0.27
CA PRO A 4 -99.47 -48.19 -1.00
C PRO A 4 -98.89 -49.51 -0.45
N SER A 5 -97.81 -50.01 -1.07
CA SER A 5 -96.76 -50.77 -0.34
C SER A 5 -95.54 -51.18 -1.18
N VAL A 6 -94.39 -50.82 -0.61
CA VAL A 6 -93.03 -51.42 -0.59
C VAL A 6 -92.11 -51.38 -1.83
N ALA A 7 -91.05 -50.57 -1.67
CA ALA A 7 -89.81 -50.58 -2.43
C ALA A 7 -88.91 -51.76 -2.03
N SER A 8 -88.28 -52.40 -3.02
CA SER A 8 -87.20 -53.38 -2.88
C SER A 8 -86.32 -53.36 -4.13
N ALA A 9 -85.05 -53.78 -3.95
CA ALA A 9 -83.91 -53.89 -4.89
C ALA A 9 -83.02 -52.64 -4.92
N GLN A 10 -81.87 -52.59 -4.21
CA GLN A 10 -80.64 -53.38 -4.40
C GLN A 10 -80.01 -53.33 -5.82
N ASP A 11 -80.19 -52.24 -6.56
CA ASP A 11 -79.42 -52.02 -7.79
C ASP A 11 -78.18 -51.16 -7.52
N GLY A 12 -77.03 -51.81 -7.33
CA GLY A 12 -75.73 -51.13 -7.46
C GLY A 12 -74.64 -51.47 -6.43
N ALA A 13 -74.88 -52.37 -5.47
CA ALA A 13 -73.86 -52.75 -4.49
C ALA A 13 -72.88 -53.79 -5.05
N GLY A 14 -71.59 -53.66 -4.76
CA GLY A 14 -70.51 -54.51 -5.26
C GLY A 14 -69.25 -54.44 -4.38
N ALA A 15 -68.25 -55.24 -4.71
CA ALA A 15 -67.02 -55.35 -3.93
C ALA A 15 -66.23 -54.03 -3.96
N CYS A 16 -66.09 -53.41 -2.80
CA CYS A 16 -65.28 -52.23 -2.57
C CYS A 16 -64.01 -52.62 -1.81
N CYS A 17 -62.85 -52.47 -2.45
CA CYS A 17 -61.54 -52.75 -1.86
C CYS A 17 -60.99 -51.49 -1.19
N ILE A 18 -61.03 -51.43 0.13
CA ILE A 18 -60.54 -50.29 0.92
C ILE A 18 -59.20 -50.68 1.55
N THR A 19 -58.14 -49.96 1.20
CA THR A 19 -56.81 -50.12 1.82
C THR A 19 -56.84 -49.60 3.26
N THR A 20 -56.55 -50.49 4.21
CA THR A 20 -56.34 -50.16 5.63
C THR A 20 -54.89 -50.44 6.01
N PRO A 21 -54.37 -49.90 7.14
CA PRO A 21 -53.00 -50.15 7.59
C PRO A 21 -52.65 -51.63 7.77
N ASN A 22 -53.64 -52.51 8.01
CA ASN A 22 -53.45 -53.95 8.18
C ASN A 22 -53.67 -54.76 6.88
N GLY A 23 -53.83 -54.10 5.73
CA GLY A 23 -54.09 -54.72 4.43
C GLY A 23 -55.38 -54.22 3.75
N VAL A 24 -55.72 -54.79 2.59
CA VAL A 24 -56.90 -54.40 1.83
C VAL A 24 -58.13 -55.13 2.37
N SER A 25 -59.10 -54.39 2.91
CA SER A 25 -60.39 -54.91 3.36
C SER A 25 -61.41 -54.84 2.22
N CYS A 26 -62.20 -55.90 2.02
CA CYS A 26 -63.27 -55.92 1.02
C CYS A 26 -64.64 -55.82 1.70
N VAL A 27 -65.42 -54.81 1.34
CA VAL A 27 -66.80 -54.62 1.81
C VAL A 27 -67.77 -54.43 0.63
N MET A 28 -68.99 -54.95 0.74
CA MET A 28 -70.03 -54.75 -0.27
C MET A 28 -70.68 -53.37 -0.06
N LEU A 29 -70.39 -52.42 -0.95
CA LEU A 29 -70.95 -51.05 -0.90
C LEU A 29 -71.49 -50.66 -2.28
N THR A 30 -72.26 -49.59 -2.40
CA THR A 30 -72.52 -49.01 -3.74
C THR A 30 -71.26 -48.34 -4.27
N GLN A 31 -71.18 -48.11 -5.58
CA GLN A 31 -70.04 -47.39 -6.17
C GLN A 31 -69.77 -46.04 -5.48
N ALA A 32 -70.82 -45.28 -5.19
CA ALA A 32 -70.72 -44.00 -4.49
C ALA A 32 -70.19 -44.18 -3.06
N GLY A 33 -70.76 -45.12 -2.29
CA GLY A 33 -70.29 -45.40 -0.93
C GLY A 33 -68.86 -45.94 -0.86
N CYS A 34 -68.40 -46.61 -1.93
CA CYS A 34 -67.02 -47.06 -2.04
C CYS A 34 -66.03 -45.90 -2.23
N ALA A 35 -66.39 -44.96 -3.10
CA ALA A 35 -65.57 -43.76 -3.37
C ALA A 35 -65.47 -42.86 -2.13
N GLU A 36 -66.55 -42.67 -1.38
CA GLU A 36 -66.54 -41.90 -0.13
C GLU A 36 -65.56 -42.45 0.92
N ARG A 37 -65.38 -43.78 0.93
CA ARG A 37 -64.43 -44.45 1.83
C ARG A 37 -63.03 -44.59 1.24
N GLY A 38 -62.75 -43.94 0.11
CA GLY A 38 -61.46 -44.00 -0.58
C GLY A 38 -61.10 -45.39 -1.10
N GLY A 39 -62.09 -46.29 -1.25
CA GLY A 39 -61.90 -47.63 -1.76
C GLY A 39 -62.04 -47.71 -3.29
N VAL A 40 -61.50 -48.77 -3.88
CA VAL A 40 -61.65 -49.05 -5.31
C VAL A 40 -62.84 -49.98 -5.52
N PHE A 41 -63.86 -49.49 -6.22
CA PHE A 41 -65.06 -50.26 -6.53
C PHE A 41 -64.83 -51.20 -7.72
N ARG A 42 -65.09 -52.49 -7.55
CA ARG A 42 -64.82 -53.52 -8.57
C ARG A 42 -66.03 -53.83 -9.49
N GLY A 43 -67.15 -53.14 -9.30
CA GLY A 43 -68.36 -53.26 -10.11
C GLY A 43 -69.55 -53.79 -9.31
N ALA A 44 -70.76 -53.34 -9.66
CA ALA A 44 -71.99 -53.75 -9.00
C ALA A 44 -72.25 -55.26 -9.22
N GLY A 45 -72.69 -55.97 -8.19
CA GLY A 45 -72.93 -57.41 -8.18
C GLY A 45 -71.69 -58.29 -7.94
N VAL A 46 -70.48 -57.74 -7.94
CA VAL A 46 -69.25 -58.50 -7.64
C VAL A 46 -69.16 -58.75 -6.14
N ALA A 47 -69.12 -60.02 -5.71
CA ALA A 47 -68.99 -60.38 -4.30
C ALA A 47 -67.54 -60.23 -3.79
N CYS A 48 -67.40 -59.86 -2.52
CA CYS A 48 -66.09 -59.78 -1.89
C CYS A 48 -65.41 -61.15 -1.74
N SER A 49 -64.17 -61.26 -2.23
CA SER A 49 -63.31 -62.44 -2.14
C SER A 49 -61.85 -62.01 -2.00
N SER A 50 -61.01 -62.86 -1.40
CA SER A 50 -59.57 -62.61 -1.18
C SER A 50 -58.80 -62.34 -2.48
N THR A 51 -59.26 -62.86 -3.62
CA THR A 51 -58.66 -62.61 -4.93
C THR A 51 -59.12 -61.30 -5.59
N VAL A 52 -60.31 -60.80 -5.25
CA VAL A 52 -60.89 -59.58 -5.87
C VAL A 52 -60.17 -58.30 -5.42
N CYS A 53 -59.57 -58.33 -4.23
CA CYS A 53 -58.82 -57.21 -3.65
C CYS A 53 -57.32 -57.47 -3.47
N ALA A 54 -56.79 -58.56 -4.06
CA ALA A 54 -55.34 -58.78 -4.08
C ALA A 54 -54.64 -57.70 -4.92
N PRO A 55 -53.50 -57.13 -4.47
CA PRO A 55 -52.72 -56.23 -5.30
C PRO A 55 -52.18 -57.01 -6.50
N THR A 56 -52.49 -56.56 -7.72
CA THR A 56 -51.87 -57.09 -8.94
C THR A 56 -50.37 -56.77 -8.92
N PRO A 57 -49.46 -57.76 -9.08
CA PRO A 57 -48.03 -57.47 -9.13
C PRO A 57 -47.75 -56.55 -10.32
N THR A 58 -47.02 -55.45 -10.08
CA THR A 58 -46.66 -54.50 -11.13
C THR A 58 -45.68 -55.17 -12.10
N PRO A 59 -45.98 -55.21 -13.40
CA PRO A 59 -45.12 -55.90 -14.36
C PRO A 59 -43.78 -55.18 -14.54
N THR A 60 -42.68 -55.95 -14.55
CA THR A 60 -41.30 -55.49 -14.80
C THR A 60 -40.82 -55.92 -16.19
N GLY A 61 -39.76 -55.29 -16.69
CA GLY A 61 -39.24 -55.46 -18.04
C GLY A 61 -37.87 -54.81 -18.23
N ALA A 62 -37.25 -55.05 -19.39
CA ALA A 62 -35.90 -54.60 -19.70
C ALA A 62 -35.80 -53.07 -19.82
N CYS A 63 -34.91 -52.47 -19.03
CA CYS A 63 -34.61 -51.06 -19.00
C CYS A 63 -33.16 -50.81 -19.42
N CYS A 64 -32.94 -50.18 -20.57
CA CYS A 64 -31.61 -49.82 -21.05
C CYS A 64 -31.21 -48.44 -20.51
N VAL A 65 -30.25 -48.39 -19.58
CA VAL A 65 -29.73 -47.15 -18.98
C VAL A 65 -28.32 -46.90 -19.49
N ALA A 66 -28.07 -45.73 -20.05
CA ALA A 66 -26.72 -45.33 -20.46
C ALA A 66 -25.91 -44.89 -19.23
N SER A 67 -24.73 -45.49 -19.02
CA SER A 67 -23.77 -45.07 -18.01
C SER A 67 -22.40 -44.79 -18.64
N ALA A 68 -21.47 -44.23 -17.86
CA ALA A 68 -20.11 -43.93 -18.34
C ALA A 68 -19.32 -45.17 -18.79
N ALA A 69 -19.77 -46.39 -18.43
CA ALA A 69 -19.19 -47.66 -18.87
C ALA A 69 -19.92 -48.30 -20.07
N GLY A 70 -20.91 -47.63 -20.67
CA GLY A 70 -21.74 -48.13 -21.77
C GLY A 70 -23.22 -48.30 -21.39
N ILE A 71 -24.02 -48.87 -22.30
CA ILE A 71 -25.46 -49.09 -22.06
C ILE A 71 -25.64 -50.39 -21.26
N GLN A 72 -26.21 -50.29 -20.06
CA GLN A 72 -26.51 -51.43 -19.18
C GLN A 72 -28.01 -51.74 -19.18
N CYS A 73 -28.38 -53.02 -19.05
CA CYS A 73 -29.79 -53.45 -19.02
C CYS A 73 -30.19 -53.98 -17.64
N PHE A 74 -31.27 -53.45 -17.07
CA PHE A 74 -31.86 -53.91 -15.80
C PHE A 74 -33.32 -54.32 -15.97
N MET A 75 -33.77 -55.35 -15.23
CA MET A 75 -35.20 -55.72 -15.15
C MET A 75 -35.88 -54.86 -14.07
N LEU A 76 -36.58 -53.80 -14.49
CA LEU A 76 -37.20 -52.81 -13.61
C LEU A 76 -38.67 -52.62 -13.96
N THR A 77 -39.46 -51.93 -13.14
CA THR A 77 -40.76 -51.42 -13.60
C THR A 77 -40.56 -50.24 -14.54
N GLN A 78 -41.55 -49.92 -15.37
CA GLN A 78 -41.48 -48.75 -16.27
C GLN A 78 -41.19 -47.45 -15.51
N ALA A 79 -41.79 -47.25 -14.34
CA ALA A 79 -41.57 -46.07 -13.51
C ALA A 79 -40.12 -46.01 -12.99
N GLN A 80 -39.61 -47.11 -12.45
CA GLN A 80 -38.21 -47.21 -11.97
C GLN A 80 -37.20 -47.04 -13.11
N CYS A 81 -37.54 -47.46 -14.33
CA CYS A 81 -36.71 -47.23 -15.50
C CYS A 81 -36.63 -45.74 -15.87
N ALA A 82 -37.77 -45.04 -15.82
CA ALA A 82 -37.83 -43.62 -16.08
C ALA A 82 -37.06 -42.80 -15.04
N GLU A 83 -37.15 -43.15 -13.76
CA GLU A 83 -36.37 -42.51 -12.68
C GLU A 83 -34.86 -42.58 -12.92
N ARG A 84 -34.39 -43.65 -13.58
CA ARG A 84 -32.99 -43.84 -13.94
C ARG A 84 -32.61 -43.26 -15.30
N ASN A 85 -33.51 -42.49 -15.94
CA ASN A 85 -33.36 -41.99 -17.31
C ASN A 85 -33.05 -43.11 -18.32
N GLY A 86 -33.58 -44.31 -18.10
CA GLY A 86 -33.44 -45.44 -19.01
C GLY A 86 -34.58 -45.54 -20.02
N HIS A 87 -34.32 -46.17 -21.17
CA HIS A 87 -35.35 -46.55 -22.12
C HIS A 87 -35.93 -47.93 -21.79
N TYR A 88 -37.20 -47.94 -21.38
CA TYR A 88 -37.94 -49.16 -21.08
C TYR A 88 -38.42 -49.85 -22.35
N ARG A 89 -38.12 -51.14 -22.50
CA ARG A 89 -38.43 -51.93 -23.72
C ARG A 89 -39.77 -52.67 -23.67
N GLY A 90 -40.50 -52.54 -22.56
CA GLY A 90 -41.82 -53.14 -22.37
C GLY A 90 -41.85 -54.21 -21.29
N ASN A 91 -43.04 -54.47 -20.75
CA ASN A 91 -43.27 -55.43 -19.68
C ASN A 91 -42.99 -56.87 -20.13
N GLY A 92 -42.34 -57.66 -19.30
CA GLY A 92 -41.98 -59.07 -19.55
C GLY A 92 -40.73 -59.29 -20.43
N VAL A 93 -40.22 -58.25 -21.09
CA VAL A 93 -39.04 -58.33 -21.96
C VAL A 93 -37.79 -58.54 -21.11
N GLN A 94 -37.03 -59.61 -21.37
CA GLN A 94 -35.82 -59.94 -20.61
C GLN A 94 -34.61 -59.14 -21.09
N CYS A 95 -33.72 -58.78 -20.16
CA CYS A 95 -32.51 -58.05 -20.49
C CYS A 95 -31.50 -58.91 -21.28
N SER A 96 -31.06 -58.39 -22.43
CA SER A 96 -30.02 -58.97 -23.28
C SER A 96 -29.12 -57.88 -23.85
N PHE A 97 -27.84 -58.20 -24.07
CA PHE A 97 -26.84 -57.25 -24.58
C PHE A 97 -27.20 -56.72 -25.98
N THR A 98 -27.74 -57.56 -26.86
CA THR A 98 -28.20 -57.15 -28.20
C THR A 98 -29.43 -56.25 -28.17
N LEU A 99 -30.25 -56.30 -27.13
CA LEU A 99 -31.46 -55.47 -27.01
C LEU A 99 -31.14 -54.00 -26.69
N CYS A 100 -29.99 -53.76 -26.05
CA CYS A 100 -29.52 -52.43 -25.68
C CYS A 100 -28.30 -51.94 -26.49
N ALA A 101 -27.77 -52.76 -27.41
CA ALA A 101 -26.72 -52.34 -28.33
C ALA A 101 -27.31 -51.45 -29.44
N PRO A 102 -26.66 -50.32 -29.80
CA PRO A 102 -27.08 -49.54 -30.95
C PRO A 102 -26.90 -50.35 -32.24
N PRO A 103 -27.85 -50.30 -33.19
CA PRO A 103 -27.70 -51.00 -34.47
C PRO A 103 -26.49 -50.43 -35.25
N PRO A 104 -25.78 -51.26 -36.03
CA PRO A 104 -24.66 -50.78 -36.84
C PRO A 104 -25.15 -49.71 -37.85
N PRO A 105 -24.36 -48.66 -38.10
CA PRO A 105 -24.78 -47.56 -38.97
C PRO A 105 -25.05 -48.05 -40.40
N PRO A 106 -26.09 -47.53 -41.07
CA PRO A 106 -26.43 -47.96 -42.43
C PRO A 106 -25.33 -47.56 -43.44
N THR A 107 -25.14 -48.38 -44.47
CA THR A 107 -24.15 -48.18 -45.55
C THR A 107 -24.83 -48.06 -46.92
N GLY A 108 -24.11 -47.50 -47.90
CA GLY A 108 -24.61 -47.19 -49.24
C GLY A 108 -23.48 -46.83 -50.22
N ALA A 109 -23.80 -46.74 -51.51
CA ALA A 109 -22.84 -46.48 -52.57
C ALA A 109 -22.27 -45.06 -52.50
N CYS A 110 -20.94 -44.98 -52.47
CA CYS A 110 -20.16 -43.76 -52.41
C CYS A 110 -19.32 -43.64 -53.67
N CYS A 111 -19.59 -42.62 -54.50
CA CYS A 111 -18.82 -42.31 -55.71
C CYS A 111 -17.64 -41.38 -55.33
N ILE A 112 -16.44 -41.93 -55.22
CA ILE A 112 -15.23 -41.20 -54.82
C ILE A 112 -14.39 -40.89 -56.07
N GLN A 113 -14.03 -39.64 -56.27
CA GLN A 113 -13.10 -39.22 -57.31
C GLN A 113 -11.66 -39.29 -56.79
N ALA A 114 -10.88 -40.27 -57.26
CA ALA A 114 -9.46 -40.37 -56.96
C ALA A 114 -8.67 -40.43 -58.27
N ALA A 115 -7.70 -39.54 -58.43
CA ALA A 115 -6.78 -39.50 -59.57
C ALA A 115 -7.44 -39.55 -60.97
N GLY A 116 -8.57 -38.85 -61.15
CA GLY A 116 -9.23 -38.69 -62.45
C GLY A 116 -10.22 -39.80 -62.85
N ALA A 117 -10.44 -40.82 -62.00
CA ALA A 117 -11.48 -41.84 -62.18
C ALA A 117 -12.49 -41.80 -61.01
N ILE A 118 -13.78 -42.03 -61.31
CA ILE A 118 -14.83 -42.17 -60.29
C ILE A 118 -14.92 -43.65 -59.90
N THR A 119 -14.50 -43.96 -58.67
CA THR A 119 -14.61 -45.29 -58.07
C THR A 119 -15.84 -45.34 -57.17
N CYS A 120 -16.65 -46.39 -57.28
CA CYS A 120 -17.80 -46.60 -56.41
C CYS A 120 -17.50 -47.67 -55.34
N THR A 121 -17.73 -47.35 -54.06
CA THR A 121 -17.64 -48.31 -52.94
C THR A 121 -18.84 -48.21 -51.99
N VAL A 122 -19.28 -49.31 -51.36
CA VAL A 122 -20.39 -49.30 -50.38
C VAL A 122 -19.84 -49.15 -48.96
N ILE A 123 -20.03 -47.98 -48.34
CA ILE A 123 -19.51 -47.60 -47.01
C ILE A 123 -20.54 -46.75 -46.26
N THR A 124 -20.29 -46.34 -45.01
CA THR A 124 -21.22 -45.43 -44.30
C THR A 124 -21.14 -44.01 -44.88
N GLU A 125 -22.17 -43.20 -44.70
CA GLU A 125 -22.17 -41.80 -45.14
C GLU A 125 -20.98 -41.01 -44.57
N ALA A 126 -20.67 -41.21 -43.28
CA ALA A 126 -19.52 -40.57 -42.64
C ALA A 126 -18.19 -40.97 -43.29
N GLN A 127 -17.99 -42.26 -43.56
CA GLN A 127 -16.79 -42.74 -44.26
C GLN A 127 -16.72 -42.26 -45.72
N CYS A 128 -17.88 -42.07 -46.37
CA CYS A 128 -17.95 -41.50 -47.70
C CYS A 128 -17.51 -40.03 -47.73
N ALA A 129 -17.98 -39.25 -46.75
CA ALA A 129 -17.61 -37.85 -46.58
C ALA A 129 -16.13 -37.68 -46.25
N GLU A 130 -15.56 -38.52 -45.37
CA GLU A 130 -14.12 -38.52 -45.07
C GLU A 130 -13.26 -38.73 -46.33
N ARG A 131 -13.77 -39.49 -47.30
CA ARG A 131 -13.10 -39.76 -48.57
C ARG A 131 -13.49 -38.77 -49.67
N ASN A 132 -14.19 -37.69 -49.35
CA ASN A 132 -14.70 -36.69 -50.30
C ASN A 132 -15.52 -37.29 -51.46
N GLY A 133 -16.25 -38.39 -51.19
CA GLY A 133 -17.13 -39.02 -52.17
C GLY A 133 -18.57 -38.51 -52.11
N GLN A 134 -19.31 -38.65 -53.21
CA GLN A 134 -20.75 -38.42 -53.24
C GLN A 134 -21.50 -39.68 -52.82
N TYR A 135 -22.17 -39.61 -51.67
CA TYR A 135 -23.02 -40.68 -51.16
C TYR A 135 -24.37 -40.70 -51.88
N ARG A 136 -24.78 -41.85 -52.42
CA ARG A 136 -26.02 -42.01 -53.19
C ARG A 136 -27.23 -42.43 -52.34
N GLY A 137 -27.05 -42.56 -51.03
CA GLY A 137 -28.09 -42.92 -50.06
C GLY A 137 -27.95 -44.33 -49.50
N ASN A 138 -28.54 -44.57 -48.33
CA ASN A 138 -28.47 -45.86 -47.62
C ASN A 138 -29.10 -47.00 -48.45
N GLY A 139 -28.46 -48.18 -48.46
CA GLY A 139 -28.92 -49.37 -49.18
C GLY A 139 -28.62 -49.37 -50.69
N THR A 140 -28.00 -48.32 -51.23
CA THR A 140 -27.58 -48.28 -52.65
C THR A 140 -26.31 -49.11 -52.88
N THR A 141 -26.22 -49.77 -54.04
CA THR A 141 -25.08 -50.60 -54.45
C THR A 141 -24.33 -49.97 -55.63
N CYS A 142 -23.08 -50.37 -55.83
CA CYS A 142 -22.26 -49.81 -56.90
C CYS A 142 -22.55 -50.45 -58.26
N SER A 143 -23.11 -49.67 -59.18
CA SER A 143 -23.31 -50.03 -60.59
C SER A 143 -22.77 -48.95 -61.52
N SER A 144 -22.52 -49.30 -62.79
CA SER A 144 -21.88 -48.42 -63.79
C SER A 144 -22.63 -47.11 -64.07
N ASN A 145 -23.93 -47.07 -63.83
CA ASN A 145 -24.80 -45.91 -64.06
C ASN A 145 -25.11 -45.08 -62.81
N ILE A 146 -24.85 -45.60 -61.61
CA ILE A 146 -25.20 -44.90 -60.35
C ILE A 146 -24.33 -43.65 -60.11
N CYS A 147 -23.18 -43.58 -60.78
CA CYS A 147 -22.31 -42.41 -60.80
C CYS A 147 -22.38 -41.61 -62.12
N ALA A 148 -23.33 -41.92 -63.03
CA ALA A 148 -23.54 -41.20 -64.28
C ALA A 148 -24.71 -40.17 -64.16
N PRO A 149 -24.60 -38.97 -64.74
CA PRO A 149 -25.65 -37.95 -64.68
C PRO A 149 -26.86 -38.26 -65.61
N PRO A 150 -28.12 -37.99 -65.22
CA PRO A 150 -29.32 -38.23 -66.05
C PRO A 150 -29.48 -37.24 -67.23
N PRO A 151 -30.19 -37.61 -68.33
CA PRO A 151 -30.39 -36.74 -69.50
C PRO A 151 -31.35 -35.58 -69.21
N VAL A 152 -31.07 -34.42 -69.81
CA VAL A 152 -31.71 -33.13 -69.50
C VAL A 152 -32.74 -32.70 -70.58
N THR A 153 -33.93 -32.26 -70.16
CA THR A 153 -35.03 -31.75 -71.02
C THR A 153 -35.33 -30.27 -70.78
N GLY A 154 -35.91 -29.55 -71.74
CA GLY A 154 -36.11 -28.09 -71.71
C GLY A 154 -37.27 -27.58 -72.59
N ALA A 155 -37.54 -26.27 -72.57
CA ALA A 155 -38.68 -25.66 -73.27
C ALA A 155 -38.39 -25.43 -74.76
N CYS A 156 -39.33 -25.80 -75.63
CA CYS A 156 -39.27 -25.62 -77.08
C CYS A 156 -40.42 -24.72 -77.56
N CYS A 157 -40.08 -23.58 -78.17
CA CYS A 157 -41.06 -22.63 -78.70
C CYS A 157 -41.28 -22.85 -80.21
N VAL A 158 -42.46 -23.33 -80.59
CA VAL A 158 -42.83 -23.59 -81.99
C VAL A 158 -43.79 -22.49 -82.45
N THR A 159 -43.40 -21.76 -83.49
CA THR A 159 -44.21 -20.67 -84.04
C THR A 159 -45.05 -21.19 -85.21
N THR A 160 -46.35 -20.99 -85.13
CA THR A 160 -47.30 -21.30 -86.22
C THR A 160 -48.03 -20.01 -86.63
N PRO A 161 -48.71 -19.97 -87.79
CA PRO A 161 -49.48 -18.80 -88.23
C PRO A 161 -50.56 -18.34 -87.23
N ASN A 162 -51.04 -19.25 -86.37
CA ASN A 162 -52.06 -18.98 -85.35
C ASN A 162 -51.47 -18.59 -83.98
N GLY A 163 -50.14 -18.48 -83.85
CA GLY A 163 -49.46 -18.10 -82.62
C GLY A 163 -48.27 -19.00 -82.26
N THR A 164 -47.54 -18.62 -81.20
CA THR A 164 -46.38 -19.36 -80.69
C THR A 164 -46.78 -20.26 -79.51
N PHE A 165 -46.47 -21.55 -79.61
CA PHE A 165 -46.76 -22.57 -78.60
C PHE A 165 -45.46 -23.05 -77.92
N CYS A 166 -45.54 -23.49 -76.66
CA CYS A 166 -44.40 -24.04 -75.91
C CYS A 166 -44.62 -25.51 -75.54
N VAL A 167 -43.65 -26.38 -75.84
CA VAL A 167 -43.62 -27.81 -75.43
C VAL A 167 -42.30 -28.17 -74.72
N GLN A 168 -42.35 -29.00 -73.67
CA GLN A 168 -41.13 -29.42 -72.94
C GLN A 168 -40.57 -30.72 -73.53
N THR A 169 -39.34 -30.70 -74.04
CA THR A 169 -38.77 -31.82 -74.82
C THR A 169 -37.24 -31.78 -74.81
N THR A 170 -36.55 -32.67 -75.53
CA THR A 170 -35.08 -32.61 -75.70
C THR A 170 -34.71 -31.67 -76.85
N GLU A 171 -33.48 -31.17 -76.86
CA GLU A 171 -33.00 -30.24 -77.92
C GLU A 171 -33.17 -30.82 -79.34
N THR A 172 -32.83 -32.09 -79.53
CA THR A 172 -32.96 -32.78 -80.82
C THR A 172 -34.41 -32.92 -81.26
N GLN A 173 -35.33 -33.21 -80.33
CA GLN A 173 -36.76 -33.29 -80.63
C GLN A 173 -37.36 -31.91 -80.93
N CYS A 174 -36.86 -30.84 -80.28
CA CYS A 174 -37.29 -29.47 -80.59
C CYS A 174 -36.87 -29.02 -82.00
N ALA A 175 -35.64 -29.33 -82.40
CA ALA A 175 -35.14 -29.04 -83.75
C ALA A 175 -35.95 -29.78 -84.83
N ALA A 176 -36.37 -31.02 -84.57
CA ALA A 176 -37.22 -31.78 -85.48
C ALA A 176 -38.61 -31.15 -85.71
N GLN A 177 -39.08 -30.30 -84.79
CA GLN A 177 -40.36 -29.58 -84.89
C GLN A 177 -40.21 -28.15 -85.44
N ASN A 178 -39.02 -27.76 -85.94
CA ASN A 178 -38.69 -26.38 -86.33
C ASN A 178 -38.94 -25.35 -85.22
N GLY A 179 -38.88 -25.78 -83.96
CA GLY A 179 -39.01 -24.91 -82.79
C GLY A 179 -37.67 -24.34 -82.32
N GLN A 180 -37.70 -23.21 -81.63
CA GLN A 180 -36.54 -22.67 -80.93
C GLN A 180 -36.46 -23.25 -79.52
N TYR A 181 -35.41 -24.03 -79.25
CA TYR A 181 -35.13 -24.60 -77.94
C TYR A 181 -34.54 -23.53 -77.02
N ARG A 182 -35.12 -23.38 -75.81
CA ARG A 182 -34.76 -22.33 -74.84
C ARG A 182 -33.73 -22.78 -73.81
N GLY A 183 -33.29 -24.03 -73.86
CA GLY A 183 -32.24 -24.59 -73.02
C GLY A 183 -32.74 -25.64 -72.02
N ASN A 184 -31.80 -26.45 -71.54
CA ASN A 184 -32.04 -27.56 -70.62
C ASN A 184 -32.55 -27.08 -69.24
N GLY A 185 -33.58 -27.72 -68.71
CA GLY A 185 -34.22 -27.40 -67.43
C GLY A 185 -35.25 -26.26 -67.48
N VAL A 186 -35.43 -25.59 -68.62
CA VAL A 186 -36.38 -24.46 -68.75
C VAL A 186 -37.82 -24.98 -68.84
N PRO A 187 -38.76 -24.51 -67.98
CA PRO A 187 -40.16 -24.89 -68.04
C PRO A 187 -40.94 -24.10 -69.10
N CYS A 188 -41.97 -24.73 -69.67
CA CYS A 188 -42.84 -24.06 -70.64
C CYS A 188 -43.88 -23.15 -69.97
N SER A 189 -43.93 -21.88 -70.39
CA SER A 189 -44.93 -20.89 -69.93
C SER A 189 -45.28 -19.91 -71.05
N SER A 190 -46.35 -19.14 -70.87
CA SER A 190 -46.81 -18.10 -71.82
C SER A 190 -45.79 -16.96 -72.03
N VAL A 191 -44.86 -16.77 -71.09
CA VAL A 191 -43.80 -15.74 -71.16
C VAL A 191 -42.57 -16.26 -71.92
N THR A 192 -42.32 -17.58 -71.87
CA THR A 192 -41.12 -18.21 -72.45
C THR A 192 -41.03 -18.04 -73.98
N CYS A 193 -42.16 -17.79 -74.66
CA CYS A 193 -42.24 -17.72 -76.13
C CYS A 193 -42.79 -16.40 -76.69
N ALA A 194 -42.85 -15.32 -75.89
CA ALA A 194 -43.25 -13.99 -76.35
C ALA A 194 -42.12 -13.26 -77.14
N PRO A 195 -42.43 -12.34 -78.08
CA PRO A 195 -41.42 -11.57 -78.81
C PRO A 195 -40.65 -10.62 -77.86
N PRO A 196 -39.34 -10.37 -78.09
CA PRO A 196 -38.50 -9.65 -77.14
C PRO A 196 -38.84 -8.16 -77.07
N THR A 197 -38.96 -7.64 -75.85
CA THR A 197 -39.19 -6.23 -75.51
C THR A 197 -37.91 -5.40 -75.68
N THR A 198 -38.01 -4.19 -76.27
CA THR A 198 -36.92 -3.22 -76.39
C THR A 198 -36.97 -2.14 -75.30
N GLY A 199 -35.85 -1.45 -75.08
CA GLY A 199 -35.69 -0.45 -74.02
C GLY A 199 -34.41 0.39 -74.18
N ALA A 200 -34.30 1.45 -73.37
CA ALA A 200 -33.20 2.41 -73.45
C ALA A 200 -31.85 1.80 -73.04
N CYS A 201 -30.83 2.06 -73.83
CA CYS A 201 -29.47 1.56 -73.67
C CYS A 201 -28.47 2.72 -73.72
N CYS A 202 -27.65 2.86 -72.67
CA CYS A 202 -26.63 3.89 -72.59
C CYS A 202 -25.28 3.36 -73.08
N VAL A 203 -24.86 3.74 -74.28
CA VAL A 203 -23.59 3.32 -74.91
C VAL A 203 -22.62 4.49 -74.99
N ARG A 204 -21.32 4.22 -74.94
CA ARG A 204 -20.30 5.27 -75.20
C ARG A 204 -20.04 5.35 -76.69
N ASN A 205 -20.14 6.56 -77.25
CA ASN A 205 -19.75 6.79 -78.64
C ASN A 205 -18.22 6.92 -78.77
N ALA A 206 -17.71 7.02 -80.00
CA ALA A 206 -16.28 7.10 -80.30
C ALA A 206 -15.56 8.32 -79.67
N SER A 207 -16.30 9.37 -79.29
CA SER A 207 -15.76 10.55 -78.59
C SER A 207 -15.82 10.42 -77.05
N GLY A 208 -16.22 9.26 -76.51
CA GLY A 208 -16.28 8.98 -75.08
C GLY A 208 -17.53 9.48 -74.35
N ALA A 209 -18.48 10.11 -75.06
CA ALA A 209 -19.74 10.61 -74.51
C ALA A 209 -20.77 9.48 -74.41
N ILE A 210 -21.61 9.51 -73.35
CA ILE A 210 -22.68 8.53 -73.15
C ILE A 210 -23.90 8.96 -73.96
N VAL A 211 -24.31 8.13 -74.91
CA VAL A 211 -25.47 8.31 -75.80
C VAL A 211 -26.53 7.26 -75.47
N CYS A 212 -27.80 7.65 -75.52
CA CYS A 212 -28.93 6.74 -75.31
C CYS A 212 -29.51 6.26 -76.65
N VAL A 213 -29.69 4.93 -76.80
CA VAL A 213 -30.37 4.29 -77.96
C VAL A 213 -31.41 3.28 -77.47
N GLU A 214 -32.54 3.10 -78.17
CA GLU A 214 -33.57 2.10 -77.80
C GLU A 214 -33.36 0.79 -78.57
N VAL A 215 -32.93 -0.27 -77.88
CA VAL A 215 -32.57 -1.57 -78.47
C VAL A 215 -33.00 -2.73 -77.56
N THR A 216 -32.78 -3.99 -77.92
CA THR A 216 -32.97 -5.11 -76.98
C THR A 216 -31.83 -5.19 -75.96
N ARG A 217 -32.05 -5.83 -74.80
CA ARG A 217 -31.00 -6.03 -73.79
C ARG A 217 -29.72 -6.65 -74.37
N ALA A 218 -29.86 -7.70 -75.18
CA ALA A 218 -28.72 -8.39 -75.78
C ALA A 218 -27.93 -7.47 -76.75
N GLN A 219 -28.62 -6.65 -77.53
CA GLN A 219 -27.98 -5.64 -78.38
C GLN A 219 -27.27 -4.57 -77.55
N CYS A 220 -27.84 -4.17 -76.42
CA CYS A 220 -27.22 -3.22 -75.50
C CYS A 220 -25.90 -3.77 -74.91
N GLU A 221 -25.90 -5.02 -74.48
CA GLU A 221 -24.71 -5.71 -73.96
C GLU A 221 -23.64 -5.88 -75.04
N SER A 222 -24.04 -6.21 -76.28
CA SER A 222 -23.09 -6.32 -77.41
C SER A 222 -22.37 -5.01 -77.74
N GLN A 223 -22.95 -3.87 -77.35
CA GLN A 223 -22.37 -2.53 -77.54
C GLN A 223 -21.66 -2.02 -76.26
N ASN A 224 -21.42 -2.90 -75.28
CA ASN A 224 -20.91 -2.54 -73.94
C ASN A 224 -21.72 -1.42 -73.27
N GLY A 225 -23.02 -1.35 -73.56
CA GLY A 225 -23.95 -0.35 -73.03
C GLY A 225 -24.64 -0.80 -71.75
N SER A 226 -25.14 0.17 -70.98
CA SER A 226 -25.96 -0.08 -69.79
C SER A 226 -27.45 -0.02 -70.14
N TYR A 227 -28.14 -1.15 -70.09
CA TYR A 227 -29.57 -1.25 -70.41
C TYR A 227 -30.43 -0.79 -69.23
N ARG A 228 -31.43 0.08 -69.47
CA ARG A 228 -32.24 0.75 -68.45
C ARG A 228 -33.56 0.05 -68.15
N GLY A 229 -33.89 -1.02 -68.88
CA GLY A 229 -35.10 -1.80 -68.67
C GLY A 229 -36.03 -1.77 -69.88
N ASP A 230 -36.87 -2.78 -69.98
CA ASP A 230 -37.80 -2.97 -71.08
C ASP A 230 -38.91 -1.90 -71.05
N GLY A 231 -39.23 -1.32 -72.21
CA GLY A 231 -40.22 -0.25 -72.35
C GLY A 231 -39.75 1.15 -71.91
N VAL A 232 -38.52 1.28 -71.40
CA VAL A 232 -37.93 2.58 -71.01
C VAL A 232 -37.46 3.33 -72.26
N ARG A 233 -37.89 4.59 -72.42
CA ARG A 233 -37.50 5.45 -73.55
C ARG A 233 -36.29 6.32 -73.27
N CYS A 234 -35.58 6.70 -74.33
CA CYS A 234 -34.43 7.58 -74.22
C CYS A 234 -34.84 9.03 -73.93
N ALA A 235 -34.39 9.58 -72.79
CA ALA A 235 -34.53 10.97 -72.40
C ALA A 235 -33.19 11.49 -71.81
N VAL A 236 -33.05 12.81 -71.67
CA VAL A 236 -31.83 13.47 -71.15
C VAL A 236 -31.42 13.01 -69.75
N THR A 237 -32.35 12.47 -68.97
CA THR A 237 -32.09 11.92 -67.62
C THR A 237 -31.90 10.39 -67.61
N THR A 238 -32.20 9.69 -68.70
CA THR A 238 -32.15 8.22 -68.78
C THR A 238 -30.71 7.68 -68.80
N CYS A 239 -29.77 8.47 -69.32
CA CYS A 239 -28.34 8.18 -69.27
C CYS A 239 -27.62 9.31 -68.52
N PRO A 240 -27.25 9.11 -67.24
CA PRO A 240 -26.51 10.11 -66.50
C PRO A 240 -25.14 10.31 -67.18
N THR A 241 -24.85 11.56 -67.54
CA THR A 241 -23.48 11.96 -67.89
C THR A 241 -22.58 11.70 -66.68
N PRO A 242 -21.29 11.35 -66.88
CA PRO A 242 -20.39 11.15 -65.75
C PRO A 242 -20.40 12.40 -64.88
N ALA A 243 -20.61 12.22 -63.57
CA ALA A 243 -20.57 13.34 -62.63
C ALA A 243 -19.23 14.09 -62.83
N PRO A 244 -19.25 15.42 -62.93
CA PRO A 244 -18.03 16.19 -63.18
C PRO A 244 -17.00 15.89 -62.08
N THR A 245 -15.77 15.56 -62.50
CA THR A 245 -14.64 15.32 -61.60
C THR A 245 -13.84 16.60 -61.38
N GLY A 246 -13.08 16.63 -60.30
CA GLY A 246 -12.26 17.76 -59.89
C GLY A 246 -11.19 17.33 -58.89
N ALA A 247 -10.27 18.25 -58.57
CA ALA A 247 -9.17 17.97 -57.67
C ALA A 247 -9.67 17.71 -56.24
N CYS A 248 -9.41 16.52 -55.73
CA CYS A 248 -9.69 16.11 -54.37
C CYS A 248 -8.38 16.01 -53.59
N CYS A 249 -8.24 16.83 -52.54
CA CYS A 249 -7.06 16.87 -51.68
C CYS A 249 -7.29 16.02 -50.43
N ILE A 250 -6.61 14.88 -50.35
CA ILE A 250 -6.75 13.93 -49.23
C ILE A 250 -5.48 14.01 -48.38
N ALA A 251 -5.65 14.22 -47.08
CA ALA A 251 -4.54 14.16 -46.13
C ALA A 251 -4.16 12.69 -45.87
N SER A 252 -2.90 12.33 -46.12
CA SER A 252 -2.35 11.00 -45.81
C SER A 252 -1.12 11.14 -44.90
N ALA A 253 -0.70 10.04 -44.27
CA ALA A 253 0.51 10.00 -43.43
C ALA A 253 1.81 10.39 -44.19
N ALA A 254 1.79 10.36 -45.53
CA ALA A 254 2.91 10.73 -46.40
C ALA A 254 2.78 12.16 -46.99
N GLY A 255 1.77 12.94 -46.60
CA GLY A 255 1.49 14.28 -47.13
C GLY A 255 0.11 14.42 -47.78
N ILE A 256 -0.15 15.55 -48.44
CA ILE A 256 -1.43 15.82 -49.13
C ILE A 256 -1.37 15.22 -50.54
N GLN A 257 -2.24 14.26 -50.84
CA GLN A 257 -2.38 13.68 -52.18
C GLN A 257 -3.51 14.36 -52.95
N CYS A 258 -3.27 14.70 -54.23
CA CYS A 258 -4.30 15.21 -55.15
C CYS A 258 -4.79 14.08 -56.06
N LEU A 259 -6.10 13.81 -56.07
CA LEU A 259 -6.73 12.86 -56.98
C LEU A 259 -7.87 13.52 -57.76
N GLN A 260 -8.02 13.23 -59.04
CA GLN A 260 -9.22 13.61 -59.81
C GLN A 260 -10.38 12.69 -59.43
N LEU A 261 -11.29 13.17 -58.58
CA LEU A 261 -12.44 12.40 -58.10
C LEU A 261 -13.73 13.19 -58.32
N THR A 262 -14.89 12.54 -58.21
CA THR A 262 -16.16 13.27 -58.08
C THR A 262 -16.29 13.87 -56.68
N GLN A 263 -17.16 14.87 -56.51
CA GLN A 263 -17.41 15.47 -55.20
C GLN A 263 -17.81 14.43 -54.14
N ALA A 264 -18.66 13.46 -54.50
CA ALA A 264 -19.08 12.39 -53.59
C ALA A 264 -17.93 11.45 -53.20
N GLN A 265 -17.14 11.00 -54.18
CA GLN A 265 -15.96 10.15 -53.93
C GLN A 265 -14.88 10.87 -53.12
N CYS A 266 -14.78 12.20 -53.25
CA CYS A 266 -13.88 13.00 -52.43
C CYS A 266 -14.35 13.07 -50.98
N ALA A 267 -15.65 13.25 -50.75
CA ALA A 267 -16.25 13.27 -49.41
C ALA A 267 -16.13 11.92 -48.70
N GLU A 268 -16.34 10.80 -49.40
CA GLU A 268 -16.18 9.44 -48.85
C GLU A 268 -14.76 9.18 -48.34
N ARG A 269 -13.76 9.82 -48.94
CA ARG A 269 -12.36 9.70 -48.56
C ARG A 269 -11.90 10.80 -47.62
N ASN A 270 -12.83 11.57 -47.03
CA ASN A 270 -12.55 12.72 -46.17
C ASN A 270 -11.61 13.76 -46.81
N GLY A 271 -11.64 13.89 -48.13
CA GLY A 271 -10.84 14.85 -48.88
C GLY A 271 -11.54 16.18 -49.09
N GLN A 272 -10.76 17.25 -49.28
CA GLN A 272 -11.30 18.56 -49.68
C GLN A 272 -11.39 18.66 -51.21
N TYR A 273 -12.62 18.80 -51.72
CA TYR A 273 -12.89 18.94 -53.14
C TYR A 273 -12.72 20.41 -53.60
N ARG A 274 -11.91 20.65 -54.63
CA ARG A 274 -11.55 22.00 -55.15
C ARG A 274 -12.45 22.48 -56.29
N GLY A 275 -13.60 21.84 -56.51
CA GLY A 275 -14.55 22.18 -57.56
C GLY A 275 -14.37 21.39 -58.86
N ASN A 276 -15.42 21.39 -59.67
CA ASN A 276 -15.51 20.65 -60.93
C ASN A 276 -14.54 21.21 -61.98
N GLY A 277 -13.82 20.34 -62.71
CA GLY A 277 -12.87 20.73 -63.75
C GLY A 277 -11.52 21.25 -63.25
N THR A 278 -11.33 21.39 -61.93
CA THR A 278 -10.04 21.81 -61.34
C THR A 278 -9.01 20.70 -61.50
N PRO A 279 -7.89 20.88 -62.25
CA PRO A 279 -6.89 19.83 -62.48
C PRO A 279 -6.02 19.57 -61.24
N CYS A 280 -5.58 18.33 -61.07
CA CYS A 280 -4.65 17.99 -59.99
C CYS A 280 -3.22 18.40 -60.33
N SER A 281 -2.63 19.25 -59.49
CA SER A 281 -1.21 19.63 -59.55
C SER A 281 -0.65 19.74 -58.13
N ASN A 282 0.69 19.80 -58.02
CA ASN A 282 1.38 19.99 -56.74
C ASN A 282 0.98 21.29 -56.01
N THR A 283 0.47 22.30 -56.73
CA THR A 283 0.00 23.56 -56.15
C THR A 283 -1.51 23.56 -55.85
N THR A 284 -2.31 22.72 -56.52
CA THR A 284 -3.77 22.64 -56.29
C THR A 284 -4.13 22.14 -54.88
N CYS A 285 -3.30 21.26 -54.32
CA CYS A 285 -3.46 20.73 -52.96
C CYS A 285 -2.44 21.24 -51.96
N ALA A 286 -1.54 22.13 -52.38
CA ALA A 286 -0.81 22.93 -51.43
C ALA A 286 -1.83 23.75 -50.62
N PRO A 287 -1.68 23.85 -49.29
CA PRO A 287 -2.43 24.86 -48.56
C PRO A 287 -2.13 26.21 -49.25
N PRO A 288 -3.14 27.04 -49.55
CA PRO A 288 -2.87 28.39 -50.01
C PRO A 288 -1.89 29.03 -49.01
N PRO A 289 -0.88 29.81 -49.47
CA PRO A 289 0.01 30.49 -48.55
C PRO A 289 -0.88 31.20 -47.54
N PRO A 290 -0.72 30.91 -46.24
CA PRO A 290 -1.68 31.33 -45.24
C PRO A 290 -1.81 32.84 -45.35
N ALA A 291 -3.04 33.31 -45.50
CA ALA A 291 -3.30 34.72 -45.77
C ALA A 291 -2.60 35.55 -44.68
N THR A 292 -1.72 36.43 -45.14
CA THR A 292 -0.95 37.31 -44.26
C THR A 292 -1.58 38.68 -44.24
N GLY A 293 -1.46 39.35 -43.10
CA GLY A 293 -1.98 40.67 -42.85
C GLY A 293 -1.19 41.34 -41.74
N ALA A 294 -1.50 42.60 -41.48
CA ALA A 294 -0.85 43.39 -40.46
C ALA A 294 -1.16 42.81 -39.07
N CYS A 295 -0.10 42.38 -38.39
CA CYS A 295 -0.12 41.96 -37.00
C CYS A 295 0.52 43.04 -36.14
N CYS A 296 -0.27 43.64 -35.26
CA CYS A 296 0.25 44.59 -34.28
C CYS A 296 0.75 43.83 -33.05
N MET A 297 2.07 43.78 -32.88
CA MET A 297 2.71 43.12 -31.75
C MET A 297 2.56 43.96 -30.46
N PRO A 298 2.68 43.35 -29.27
CA PRO A 298 2.59 44.06 -27.97
C PRO A 298 3.66 45.13 -27.75
N ASN A 299 4.76 45.12 -28.49
CA ASN A 299 5.78 46.17 -28.46
C ASN A 299 5.48 47.32 -29.45
N GLY A 300 4.28 47.31 -30.07
CA GLY A 300 3.81 48.29 -31.02
C GLY A 300 4.46 48.22 -32.41
N VAL A 301 5.25 47.18 -32.69
CA VAL A 301 5.78 46.90 -34.03
C VAL A 301 4.69 46.22 -34.87
N CYS A 302 4.49 46.69 -36.09
CA CYS A 302 3.66 46.01 -37.08
C CYS A 302 4.51 45.01 -37.87
N VAL A 303 4.09 43.76 -37.92
CA VAL A 303 4.69 42.73 -38.79
C VAL A 303 3.63 42.13 -39.69
N THR A 304 3.97 41.81 -40.94
CA THR A 304 3.10 41.02 -41.81
C THR A 304 3.22 39.54 -41.42
N ALA A 305 2.17 38.99 -40.83
CA ALA A 305 2.14 37.62 -40.34
C ALA A 305 0.79 36.98 -40.66
N THR A 306 0.65 35.68 -40.45
CA THR A 306 -0.66 35.00 -40.50
C THR A 306 -1.44 35.25 -39.21
N ALA A 307 -2.77 35.07 -39.23
CA ALA A 307 -3.59 35.19 -38.01
C ALA A 307 -3.07 34.31 -36.86
N ALA A 308 -2.67 33.07 -37.16
CA ALA A 308 -2.15 32.12 -36.18
C ALA A 308 -0.77 32.53 -35.62
N GLN A 309 0.15 32.97 -36.48
CA GLN A 309 1.45 33.50 -36.04
C GLN A 309 1.29 34.78 -35.21
N CYS A 310 0.31 35.62 -35.56
CA CYS A 310 0.00 36.83 -34.82
C CYS A 310 -0.50 36.52 -33.40
N GLN A 311 -1.41 35.55 -33.26
CA GLN A 311 -1.90 35.08 -31.96
C GLN A 311 -0.79 34.41 -31.14
N GLN A 312 0.05 33.55 -31.75
CA GLN A 312 1.20 32.96 -31.07
C GLN A 312 2.21 34.00 -30.58
N GLY A 313 2.39 35.09 -31.34
CA GLY A 313 3.20 36.25 -30.95
C GLY A 313 2.54 37.20 -29.96
N GLY A 314 1.32 36.91 -29.49
CA GLY A 314 0.54 37.77 -28.59
C GLY A 314 0.06 39.08 -29.22
N GLY A 315 0.10 39.20 -30.55
CA GLY A 315 -0.30 40.38 -31.30
C GLY A 315 -1.78 40.37 -31.73
N HIS A 316 -2.28 41.54 -32.12
CA HIS A 316 -3.63 41.69 -32.66
C HIS A 316 -3.60 41.71 -34.20
N TYR A 317 -4.24 40.72 -34.81
CA TYR A 317 -4.34 40.58 -36.26
C TYR A 317 -5.42 41.51 -36.83
N ARG A 318 -5.11 42.22 -37.92
CA ARG A 318 -5.97 43.28 -38.49
C ARG A 318 -6.71 42.86 -39.76
N GLY A 319 -6.75 41.54 -40.02
CA GLY A 319 -7.38 40.96 -41.20
C GLY A 319 -6.40 40.72 -42.35
N ASP A 320 -6.79 39.80 -43.23
CA ASP A 320 -6.02 39.38 -44.38
C ASP A 320 -5.86 40.52 -45.41
N GLY A 321 -4.66 40.70 -45.96
CA GLY A 321 -4.39 41.74 -46.97
C GLY A 321 -4.15 43.14 -46.41
N THR A 322 -4.27 43.36 -45.09
CA THR A 322 -3.92 44.64 -44.45
C THR A 322 -2.41 44.84 -44.43
N ALA A 323 -1.89 45.93 -44.99
CA ALA A 323 -0.44 46.22 -45.01
C ALA A 323 0.01 47.00 -43.77
N CYS A 324 1.22 46.69 -43.27
CA CYS A 324 1.82 47.43 -42.15
C CYS A 324 2.24 48.86 -42.50
N SER A 325 2.37 49.19 -43.78
CA SER A 325 2.78 50.53 -44.26
C SER A 325 1.71 51.59 -44.08
N SER A 326 0.43 51.22 -44.05
CA SER A 326 -0.71 52.13 -43.90
C SER A 326 -1.34 52.10 -42.51
N LEU A 327 -0.78 51.31 -41.59
CA LEU A 327 -1.37 51.06 -40.27
C LEU A 327 -0.42 51.50 -39.15
N ALA A 328 -0.81 52.55 -38.42
CA ALA A 328 -0.18 52.87 -37.15
C ALA A 328 -0.69 51.87 -36.09
N CYS A 329 0.16 50.94 -35.67
CA CYS A 329 -0.16 50.10 -34.52
C CYS A 329 -0.22 50.99 -33.28
N PRO A 330 -1.38 51.12 -32.61
CA PRO A 330 -1.45 51.87 -31.37
C PRO A 330 -0.51 51.21 -30.38
N GLN A 331 0.50 51.96 -29.94
CA GLN A 331 1.37 51.52 -28.86
C GLN A 331 0.49 51.21 -27.66
N PRO A 332 0.59 50.02 -27.05
CA PRO A 332 -0.25 49.70 -25.92
C PRO A 332 0.07 50.65 -24.76
N VAL A 333 -0.85 51.58 -24.53
CA VAL A 333 -0.80 52.51 -23.41
C VAL A 333 -1.52 51.91 -22.20
N GLY A 334 -1.13 52.37 -21.03
CA GLY A 334 -1.58 51.87 -19.76
C GLY A 334 -1.26 52.86 -18.65
N ALA A 335 -1.82 52.63 -17.48
CA ALA A 335 -1.59 53.50 -16.34
C ALA A 335 -0.15 53.40 -15.84
N CYS A 336 0.52 54.53 -15.79
CA CYS A 336 1.84 54.69 -15.21
C CYS A 336 1.75 55.57 -13.97
N CYS A 337 2.19 55.03 -12.84
CA CYS A 337 2.20 55.71 -11.55
C CYS A 337 3.57 56.34 -11.30
N VAL A 338 3.71 57.63 -11.56
CA VAL A 338 4.94 58.38 -11.32
C VAL A 338 4.86 59.12 -9.98
N ARG A 339 5.93 59.10 -9.20
CA ARG A 339 6.03 59.95 -8.01
C ARG A 339 6.17 61.40 -8.44
N THR A 340 5.38 62.29 -7.84
CA THR A 340 5.55 63.74 -7.99
C THR A 340 6.17 64.31 -6.71
N ASP A 341 6.86 65.44 -6.82
CA ASP A 341 7.63 66.05 -5.73
C ASP A 341 6.79 66.56 -4.53
N ALA A 342 5.47 66.44 -4.62
CA ALA A 342 4.51 66.85 -3.59
C ALA A 342 3.68 65.63 -3.14
N ASP A 343 4.29 64.70 -2.40
CA ASP A 343 3.68 63.57 -1.66
C ASP A 343 2.59 62.73 -2.38
N GLY A 344 2.55 62.84 -3.71
CA GLY A 344 1.48 62.32 -4.55
C GLY A 344 2.01 61.34 -5.59
N ILE A 345 1.18 60.37 -5.93
CA ILE A 345 1.42 59.47 -7.06
C ILE A 345 0.50 59.94 -8.19
N ALA A 346 1.06 60.48 -9.27
CA ALA A 346 0.29 60.86 -10.45
C ALA A 346 0.09 59.66 -11.37
N CYS A 347 -1.13 59.47 -11.85
CA CYS A 347 -1.45 58.48 -12.87
C CYS A 347 -1.46 59.14 -14.26
N ILE A 348 -0.59 58.68 -15.15
CA ILE A 348 -0.59 59.10 -16.56
C ILE A 348 -0.76 57.89 -17.49
N THR A 349 -1.53 58.03 -18.56
CA THR A 349 -1.71 56.97 -19.56
C THR A 349 -0.64 57.09 -20.63
N VAL A 350 0.41 56.26 -20.55
CA VAL A 350 1.58 56.31 -21.45
C VAL A 350 1.97 54.89 -21.88
N THR A 351 3.01 54.72 -22.70
CA THR A 351 3.56 53.39 -23.02
C THR A 351 4.45 52.87 -21.88
N GLU A 352 4.70 51.56 -21.84
CA GLU A 352 5.58 50.97 -20.82
C GLU A 352 7.00 51.58 -20.85
N ALA A 353 7.55 51.81 -22.05
CA ALA A 353 8.86 52.44 -22.21
C ALA A 353 8.87 53.88 -21.66
N ALA A 354 7.87 54.68 -22.00
CA ALA A 354 7.73 56.05 -21.49
C ALA A 354 7.47 56.08 -19.97
N CYS A 355 6.87 55.04 -19.40
CA CYS A 355 6.69 54.89 -17.96
C CYS A 355 8.03 54.63 -17.25
N ARG A 356 8.86 53.74 -17.81
CA ARG A 356 10.20 53.42 -17.30
C ARG A 356 11.15 54.61 -17.37
N GLU A 357 11.12 55.36 -18.46
CA GLU A 357 11.93 56.59 -18.62
C GLU A 357 11.61 57.64 -17.54
N ARG A 358 10.38 57.64 -17.02
CA ARG A 358 9.92 58.54 -15.95
C ARG A 358 10.05 57.93 -14.55
N ASN A 359 10.76 56.81 -14.40
CA ASN A 359 10.87 56.04 -13.14
C ASN A 359 9.51 55.71 -12.48
N GLY A 360 8.45 55.54 -13.29
CA GLY A 360 7.11 55.24 -12.83
C GLY A 360 6.84 53.74 -12.69
N GLN A 361 5.89 53.37 -11.82
CA GLN A 361 5.38 52.00 -11.75
C GLN A 361 4.30 51.77 -12.82
N TRP A 362 4.59 50.87 -13.75
CA TRP A 362 3.64 50.43 -14.78
C TRP A 362 2.55 49.52 -14.18
N ARG A 363 1.27 49.83 -14.43
CA ARG A 363 0.12 49.05 -13.94
C ARG A 363 -0.47 48.10 -14.97
N GLY A 364 0.18 47.95 -16.13
CA GLY A 364 -0.24 47.05 -17.20
C GLY A 364 -0.90 47.78 -18.37
N VAL A 365 -0.88 47.13 -19.53
CA VAL A 365 -1.51 47.59 -20.77
C VAL A 365 -3.03 47.66 -20.60
N GLY A 366 -3.66 48.75 -21.05
CA GLY A 366 -5.12 48.90 -21.00
C GLY A 366 -5.68 49.26 -19.61
N THR A 367 -4.86 49.34 -18.57
CA THR A 367 -5.29 49.78 -17.24
C THR A 367 -5.66 51.27 -17.28
N PRO A 368 -6.93 51.66 -17.00
CA PRO A 368 -7.34 53.06 -17.05
C PRO A 368 -6.70 53.86 -15.92
N CYS A 369 -6.24 55.07 -16.22
CA CYS A 369 -5.76 55.95 -15.18
C CYS A 369 -6.92 56.55 -14.38
N SER A 370 -6.93 56.28 -13.08
CA SER A 370 -7.89 56.86 -12.13
C SER A 370 -7.19 57.13 -10.79
N ASN A 371 -7.86 57.88 -9.92
CA ASN A 371 -7.36 58.15 -8.56
C ASN A 371 -7.15 56.87 -7.72
N THR A 372 -7.76 55.74 -8.10
CA THR A 372 -7.57 54.44 -7.43
C THR A 372 -6.49 53.58 -8.07
N THR A 373 -6.19 53.77 -9.36
CA THR A 373 -5.18 52.99 -10.10
C THR A 373 -3.75 53.20 -9.57
N CYS A 374 -3.47 54.41 -9.09
CA CYS A 374 -2.19 54.78 -8.47
C CYS A 374 -2.27 55.03 -6.98
N ALA A 375 -3.44 54.80 -6.36
CA ALA A 375 -3.51 54.74 -4.92
C ALA A 375 -2.61 53.59 -4.44
N PRO A 376 -1.81 53.79 -3.38
CA PRO A 376 -1.11 52.67 -2.77
C PRO A 376 -2.16 51.64 -2.35
N ALA A 377 -1.97 50.39 -2.80
CA ALA A 377 -2.93 49.33 -2.54
C ALA A 377 -3.13 49.21 -1.02
N ARG A 378 -4.40 49.21 -0.61
CA ARG A 378 -4.81 49.09 0.78
C ARG A 378 -5.43 47.73 1.01
N GLY A 379 -5.29 47.24 2.23
CA GLY A 379 -5.76 45.93 2.65
C GLY A 379 -5.86 45.85 4.16
N ALA A 380 -6.48 44.78 4.64
CA ALA A 380 -6.65 44.49 6.04
C ALA A 380 -5.28 44.32 6.70
N CYS A 381 -5.02 45.19 7.66
CA CYS A 381 -3.89 45.15 8.56
C CYS A 381 -4.37 44.66 9.92
N CYS A 382 -3.89 43.50 10.35
CA CYS A 382 -4.15 42.99 11.69
C CYS A 382 -3.10 43.52 12.65
N LEU A 383 -3.50 44.40 13.55
CA LEU A 383 -2.63 45.01 14.54
C LEU A 383 -2.39 44.07 15.73
N PRO A 384 -1.29 44.26 16.49
CA PRO A 384 -0.96 43.41 17.64
C PRO A 384 -2.03 43.37 18.75
N ASN A 385 -2.89 44.39 18.83
CA ASN A 385 -4.01 44.47 19.78
C ASN A 385 -5.25 43.68 19.32
N GLY A 386 -5.23 43.07 18.14
CA GLY A 386 -6.36 42.33 17.56
C GLY A 386 -7.31 43.18 16.71
N GLU A 387 -7.05 44.48 16.60
CA GLU A 387 -7.83 45.40 15.75
C GLU A 387 -7.48 45.19 14.27
N CYS A 388 -8.51 45.18 13.42
CA CYS A 388 -8.33 45.17 11.97
C CYS A 388 -8.59 46.56 11.40
N VAL A 389 -7.61 47.12 10.70
CA VAL A 389 -7.73 48.41 10.00
C VAL A 389 -7.34 48.26 8.54
N VAL A 390 -7.93 49.04 7.64
CA VAL A 390 -7.55 49.02 6.21
C VAL A 390 -6.50 50.09 5.96
N LEU A 391 -5.25 49.67 5.74
CA LEU A 391 -4.08 50.54 5.53
C LEU A 391 -3.28 50.07 4.31
N THR A 392 -2.30 50.85 3.89
CA THR A 392 -1.28 50.40 2.93
C THR A 392 -0.37 49.37 3.59
N ALA A 393 0.34 48.56 2.78
CA ALA A 393 1.32 47.60 3.31
C ALA A 393 2.38 48.27 4.21
N ASP A 394 2.88 49.45 3.81
CA ASP A 394 3.84 50.23 4.60
C ASP A 394 3.22 50.77 5.89
N GLY A 395 2.03 51.36 5.83
CA GLY A 395 1.32 51.86 7.01
C GLY A 395 0.94 50.72 7.98
N CYS A 396 0.76 49.50 7.48
CA CYS A 396 0.57 48.33 8.31
C CYS A 396 1.85 47.92 9.04
N ARG A 397 2.99 47.93 8.35
CA ARG A 397 4.30 47.59 8.92
C ARG A 397 4.76 48.63 9.94
N GLU A 398 4.55 49.92 9.69
CA GLU A 398 4.87 51.01 10.63
C GLU A 398 4.10 50.88 11.95
N ARG A 399 2.87 50.37 11.91
CA ARG A 399 2.05 50.10 13.09
C ARG A 399 2.29 48.71 13.71
N GLY A 400 3.30 47.98 13.26
CA GLY A 400 3.65 46.65 13.74
C GLY A 400 2.58 45.58 13.44
N GLY A 401 1.71 45.82 12.47
CA GLY A 401 0.64 44.90 12.07
C GLY A 401 1.05 43.95 10.95
N HIS A 402 0.27 42.87 10.81
CA HIS A 402 0.40 41.93 9.70
C HIS A 402 -0.58 42.28 8.58
N TYR A 403 -0.03 42.65 7.42
CA TYR A 403 -0.79 42.96 6.22
C TYR A 403 -1.28 41.68 5.54
N ARG A 404 -2.59 41.58 5.29
CA ARG A 404 -3.22 40.37 4.72
C ARG A 404 -3.26 40.34 3.20
N GLY A 405 -2.61 41.31 2.55
CA GLY A 405 -2.56 41.45 1.10
C GLY A 405 -3.53 42.51 0.59
N ASP A 406 -3.34 42.91 -0.66
CA ASP A 406 -4.10 43.98 -1.29
C ASP A 406 -5.58 43.61 -1.43
N ASN A 407 -6.47 44.59 -1.23
CA ASN A 407 -7.93 44.45 -1.26
C ASN A 407 -8.51 43.46 -0.22
N SER A 408 -7.71 43.01 0.75
CA SER A 408 -8.24 42.24 1.87
C SER A 408 -9.11 43.13 2.76
N ALA A 409 -10.25 42.62 3.20
CA ALA A 409 -11.22 43.35 4.02
C ALA A 409 -11.18 42.92 5.49
N CYS A 410 -11.58 43.82 6.38
CA CYS A 410 -11.70 43.56 7.83
C CYS A 410 -12.98 42.81 8.22
N ASN A 411 -13.65 42.17 7.27
CA ASN A 411 -14.84 41.34 7.49
C ASN A 411 -14.49 39.92 7.93
N VAL A 412 -13.27 39.44 7.67
CA VAL A 412 -12.74 38.21 8.22
C VAL A 412 -12.06 38.55 9.54
N PRO A 413 -12.55 38.08 10.71
CA PRO A 413 -11.96 38.38 12.00
C PRO A 413 -10.45 38.16 11.97
N CYS A 414 -9.67 39.13 12.46
CA CYS A 414 -8.26 38.91 12.65
C CYS A 414 -8.09 37.67 13.55
N PRO A 415 -7.26 36.69 13.16
CA PRO A 415 -7.03 35.53 14.01
C PRO A 415 -6.63 36.04 15.40
N PRO A 416 -7.22 35.47 16.49
CA PRO A 416 -6.95 35.93 17.84
C PRO A 416 -5.44 35.98 18.02
N ALA A 417 -4.94 37.12 18.48
CA ALA A 417 -3.53 37.41 18.46
C ALA A 417 -2.77 36.27 19.14
N ARG A 418 -1.94 35.59 18.35
CA ARG A 418 -1.17 34.43 18.80
C ARG A 418 0.23 34.88 19.20
N GLY A 419 0.82 34.15 20.11
CA GLY A 419 2.12 34.45 20.68
C GLY A 419 2.72 33.22 21.34
N ALA A 420 3.97 33.33 21.75
CA ALA A 420 4.67 32.25 22.41
C ALA A 420 4.02 31.94 23.75
N CYS A 421 3.60 30.69 23.90
CA CYS A 421 3.09 30.10 25.11
C CYS A 421 4.14 29.15 25.67
N CYS A 422 4.66 29.45 26.86
CA CYS A 422 5.65 28.61 27.52
C CYS A 422 4.95 27.64 28.46
N LEU A 423 4.91 26.37 28.07
CA LEU A 423 4.33 25.26 28.83
C LEU A 423 5.44 24.54 29.59
N GLN A 424 5.20 24.19 30.85
CA GLN A 424 6.07 23.31 31.61
C GLN A 424 5.49 21.89 31.55
N ARG A 425 6.20 20.96 30.91
CA ARG A 425 5.86 19.52 30.99
C ARG A 425 7.11 18.73 31.34
N ASP A 426 7.01 17.92 32.38
CA ASP A 426 8.05 16.97 32.81
C ASP A 426 9.45 17.60 32.97
N GLY A 427 9.52 18.81 33.54
CA GLY A 427 10.78 19.53 33.80
C GLY A 427 11.41 20.21 32.57
N ARG A 428 10.74 20.17 31.41
CA ARG A 428 11.17 20.84 30.17
C ARG A 428 10.21 21.96 29.79
N VAL A 429 10.76 23.09 29.35
CA VAL A 429 9.96 24.19 28.82
C VAL A 429 9.68 23.96 27.34
N ILE A 430 8.41 23.83 26.99
CA ILE A 430 7.91 23.67 25.63
C ILE A 430 7.33 25.01 25.19
N CYS A 431 7.75 25.52 24.04
CA CYS A 431 7.15 26.70 23.44
C CYS A 431 6.18 26.30 22.33
N VAL A 432 4.94 26.78 22.41
CA VAL A 432 3.96 26.66 21.34
C VAL A 432 3.40 28.03 20.98
N ILE A 433 3.02 28.26 19.72
CA ILE A 433 2.33 29.49 19.31
C ILE A 433 0.83 29.29 19.54
N ALA A 434 0.29 29.90 20.59
CA ALA A 434 -1.11 29.77 21.00
C ALA A 434 -1.76 31.14 21.20
N THR A 435 -3.08 31.18 21.40
CA THR A 435 -3.78 32.37 21.89
C THR A 435 -3.59 32.49 23.41
N ARG A 436 -3.80 33.67 24.00
CA ARG A 436 -3.76 33.86 25.45
C ARG A 436 -4.63 32.83 26.18
N ASP A 437 -5.91 32.73 25.79
CA ASP A 437 -6.88 31.84 26.46
C ASP A 437 -6.51 30.36 26.34
N ALA A 438 -5.98 29.93 25.20
CA ALA A 438 -5.52 28.56 25.01
C ALA A 438 -4.26 28.27 25.83
N CYS A 439 -3.35 29.23 25.91
CA CYS A 439 -2.12 29.12 26.70
C CYS A 439 -2.40 28.98 28.20
N GLU A 440 -3.30 29.82 28.72
CA GLU A 440 -3.68 29.82 30.14
C GLU A 440 -4.48 28.56 30.51
N LYS A 441 -5.35 28.08 29.61
CA LYS A 441 -6.06 26.79 29.80
C LYS A 441 -5.12 25.59 29.90
N GLU A 442 -4.00 25.61 29.21
CA GLU A 442 -2.99 24.56 29.28
C GLU A 442 -1.98 24.75 30.42
N GLY A 443 -2.19 25.74 31.30
CA GLY A 443 -1.29 26.04 32.42
C GLY A 443 0.03 26.70 32.00
N GLY A 444 0.11 27.24 30.78
CA GLY A 444 1.28 27.91 30.23
C GLY A 444 1.32 29.41 30.51
N ARG A 445 2.51 30.00 30.44
CA ARG A 445 2.70 31.46 30.54
C ARG A 445 2.77 32.08 29.16
N TYR A 446 1.77 32.88 28.80
CA TYR A 446 1.70 33.60 27.53
C TYR A 446 2.67 34.79 27.52
N ARG A 447 3.50 34.92 26.47
CA ARG A 447 4.56 35.93 26.35
C ARG A 447 4.16 37.20 25.60
N GLY A 448 2.92 37.28 25.13
CA GLY A 448 2.37 38.44 24.43
C GLY A 448 2.21 38.21 22.94
N ASN A 449 1.37 39.02 22.31
CA ASN A 449 0.99 38.87 20.90
C ASN A 449 2.19 39.10 19.97
N GLY A 450 2.34 38.27 18.94
CA GLY A 450 3.43 38.36 17.98
C GLY A 450 4.80 37.87 18.48
N THR A 451 4.90 37.39 19.73
CA THR A 451 6.13 36.76 20.21
C THR A 451 6.32 35.38 19.58
N ALA A 452 7.49 35.16 18.97
CA ALA A 452 7.83 33.88 18.34
C ALA A 452 8.42 32.89 19.36
N CYS A 453 8.31 31.60 19.08
CA CYS A 453 8.96 30.54 19.84
C CYS A 453 10.44 30.45 19.52
N THR A 454 11.20 31.45 19.96
CA THR A 454 12.67 31.43 19.89
C THR A 454 13.25 30.95 21.22
N GLY A 455 14.48 30.43 21.18
CA GLY A 455 15.15 29.86 22.36
C GLY A 455 15.24 30.82 23.55
N THR A 456 15.13 32.13 23.34
CA THR A 456 15.14 33.16 24.39
C THR A 456 13.75 33.45 24.99
N VAL A 457 12.67 33.15 24.26
CA VAL A 457 11.29 33.53 24.66
C VAL A 457 10.67 32.51 25.63
N CYS A 458 11.02 31.23 25.46
CA CYS A 458 10.64 30.16 26.38
C CYS A 458 11.80 29.28 26.85
N GLY A 459 13.05 29.59 26.47
CA GLY A 459 14.19 28.92 27.10
C GLY A 459 14.32 29.36 28.55
N SER A 460 14.85 28.45 29.37
CA SER A 460 15.44 28.81 30.66
C SER A 460 16.41 29.98 30.42
N PRO A 461 16.30 31.07 31.17
CA PRO A 461 17.06 32.27 30.85
C PRO A 461 18.55 31.95 30.87
N THR A 462 19.21 32.09 29.72
CA THR A 462 20.65 31.91 29.60
C THR A 462 21.36 33.11 30.24
N GLY A 463 22.53 32.87 30.79
CA GLY A 463 23.37 33.88 31.41
C GLY A 463 24.83 33.48 31.31
N ALA A 464 25.71 34.42 31.62
CA ALA A 464 27.14 34.21 31.61
C ALA A 464 27.52 33.16 32.67
N CYS A 465 28.06 32.03 32.21
CA CYS A 465 28.63 31.00 33.05
C CYS A 465 30.15 31.15 33.04
N CYS A 466 30.74 31.46 34.20
CA CYS A 466 32.19 31.46 34.35
C CYS A 466 32.68 30.06 34.69
N LEU A 467 33.39 29.43 33.75
CA LEU A 467 33.96 28.10 33.94
C LEU A 467 35.27 28.16 34.76
N PRO A 468 35.68 27.05 35.40
CA PRO A 468 36.88 27.01 36.24
C PRO A 468 38.19 27.40 35.53
N ASN A 469 38.25 27.29 34.20
CA ASN A 469 39.40 27.69 33.39
C ASN A 469 39.38 29.19 33.00
N GLY A 470 38.36 29.94 33.41
CA GLY A 470 38.26 31.40 33.20
C GLY A 470 37.52 31.76 31.92
N THR A 471 37.08 30.76 31.17
CA THR A 471 36.25 30.95 29.98
C THR A 471 34.84 31.34 30.40
N CYS A 472 34.32 32.40 29.83
CA CYS A 472 32.90 32.72 29.93
C CYS A 472 32.13 32.07 28.79
N VAL A 473 31.06 31.36 29.10
CA VAL A 473 30.15 30.81 28.09
C VAL A 473 28.71 31.12 28.46
N SER A 474 27.90 31.61 27.52
CA SER A 474 26.47 31.80 27.76
C SER A 474 25.73 30.47 27.67
N MET A 475 25.22 29.98 28.79
CA MET A 475 24.45 28.73 28.89
C MET A 475 23.36 28.85 29.96
N THR A 476 22.58 27.79 30.23
CA THR A 476 21.57 27.83 31.30
C THR A 476 22.22 27.65 32.68
N GLN A 477 21.52 28.04 33.76
CA GLN A 477 22.01 27.84 35.13
C GLN A 477 22.28 26.36 35.45
N ALA A 478 21.44 25.45 34.92
CA ALA A 478 21.58 24.02 35.14
C ALA A 478 22.83 23.46 34.43
N ASP A 479 23.04 23.82 33.16
CA ASP A 479 24.23 23.43 32.41
C ASP A 479 25.49 24.02 33.05
N CYS A 480 25.41 25.27 33.52
CA CYS A 480 26.53 25.92 34.21
C CYS A 480 26.95 25.17 35.48
N ALA A 481 25.98 24.72 36.28
CA ALA A 481 26.24 23.89 37.45
C ALA A 481 26.83 22.51 37.07
N GLN A 482 26.34 21.91 35.98
CA GLN A 482 26.86 20.63 35.47
C GLN A 482 28.32 20.74 35.02
N HIS A 483 28.73 21.88 34.45
CA HIS A 483 30.11 22.18 34.09
C HIS A 483 30.95 22.75 35.25
N ARG A 484 30.45 22.69 36.49
CA ARG A 484 31.09 23.23 37.70
C ARG A 484 31.47 24.72 37.60
N GLY A 485 30.74 25.47 36.77
CA GLY A 485 30.90 26.91 36.60
C GLY A 485 30.02 27.72 37.54
N HIS A 486 30.30 29.02 37.67
CA HIS A 486 29.51 29.95 38.47
C HIS A 486 28.62 30.81 37.56
N PHE A 487 27.30 30.68 37.73
CA PHE A 487 26.31 31.37 36.92
C PHE A 487 26.07 32.79 37.44
N ARG A 488 26.28 33.81 36.61
CA ARG A 488 26.25 35.24 37.03
C ARG A 488 24.85 35.85 37.03
N GLY A 489 23.85 35.06 36.63
CA GLY A 489 22.45 35.43 36.63
C GLY A 489 21.85 35.50 35.22
N PRO A 490 20.54 35.31 35.10
CA PRO A 490 19.83 35.30 33.83
C PRO A 490 19.96 36.64 33.08
N GLY A 491 20.24 36.61 31.78
CA GLY A 491 20.39 37.81 30.94
C GLY A 491 21.74 38.51 31.01
N THR A 492 22.71 37.97 31.77
CA THR A 492 24.10 38.46 31.76
C THR A 492 24.86 37.89 30.56
N ASN A 493 25.63 38.72 29.85
CA ASN A 493 26.38 38.31 28.65
C ASN A 493 27.88 38.27 28.95
N CYS A 494 28.60 37.37 28.27
CA CYS A 494 30.03 37.17 28.48
C CYS A 494 30.93 38.36 28.09
N ASP A 495 30.42 39.30 27.29
CA ASP A 495 31.15 40.52 26.92
C ASP A 495 31.17 41.56 28.06
N ALA A 496 30.14 41.56 28.91
CA ALA A 496 30.04 42.45 30.07
C ALA A 496 30.55 41.78 31.37
N VAL A 497 30.60 40.45 31.39
CA VAL A 497 31.03 39.67 32.53
C VAL A 497 32.50 39.31 32.39
N ARG A 498 33.35 39.95 33.19
CA ARG A 498 34.73 39.48 33.38
C ARG A 498 34.71 38.26 34.30
N CYS A 499 35.02 37.09 33.75
CA CYS A 499 35.31 35.89 34.54
C CYS A 499 36.73 36.00 35.08
N GLU A 500 36.94 36.95 35.98
CA GLU A 500 38.21 37.05 36.71
C GLU A 500 38.38 35.82 37.57
N GLN A 501 39.48 35.11 37.31
CA GLN A 501 39.89 33.97 38.09
C GLN A 501 40.16 34.42 39.53
N PRO A 502 39.56 33.79 40.54
CA PRO A 502 39.85 34.12 41.93
C PRO A 502 41.34 33.89 42.17
N ARG A 503 42.06 34.99 42.42
CA ARG A 503 43.46 34.93 42.83
C ARG A 503 43.55 34.39 44.24
N GLY A 504 44.66 33.75 44.54
CA GLY A 504 44.86 33.00 45.77
C GLY A 504 46.36 32.84 46.05
N ALA A 505 46.68 32.42 47.26
CA ALA A 505 48.04 32.18 47.68
C ALA A 505 48.64 30.98 46.94
N CYS A 506 49.73 31.22 46.23
CA CYS A 506 50.55 30.22 45.55
C CYS A 506 51.92 30.14 46.22
N CYS A 507 52.25 28.98 46.79
CA CYS A 507 53.52 28.75 47.47
C CYS A 507 54.51 28.12 46.50
N VAL A 508 55.44 28.92 45.97
CA VAL A 508 56.49 28.51 45.03
C VAL A 508 57.82 28.36 45.76
N ARG A 509 58.61 27.34 45.42
CA ARG A 509 59.97 27.21 45.97
C ARG A 509 60.91 28.15 45.21
N THR A 510 61.67 28.95 45.94
CA THR A 510 62.67 29.83 45.35
C THR A 510 63.98 29.07 45.14
N ALA A 511 64.78 29.51 44.17
CA ALA A 511 66.08 28.89 43.87
C ALA A 511 67.07 28.91 45.06
N ALA A 512 66.84 29.78 46.05
CA ALA A 512 67.60 29.86 47.29
C ALA A 512 67.13 28.88 48.39
N GLY A 513 66.16 27.99 48.10
CA GLY A 513 65.70 26.95 49.02
C GLY A 513 64.55 27.35 49.97
N GLY A 514 64.03 28.57 49.86
CA GLY A 514 62.86 29.05 50.63
C GLY A 514 61.52 28.81 49.92
N VAL A 515 60.41 29.09 50.61
CA VAL A 515 59.06 29.07 50.01
C VAL A 515 58.52 30.51 49.98
N GLN A 516 58.26 31.03 48.78
CA GLN A 516 57.68 32.35 48.58
C GLN A 516 56.19 32.23 48.26
N CYS A 517 55.37 33.08 48.88
CA CYS A 517 53.95 33.18 48.57
C CYS A 517 53.70 34.29 47.56
N ILE A 518 53.05 33.97 46.45
CA ILE A 518 52.58 34.97 45.46
C ILE A 518 51.08 34.85 45.25
N MET A 519 50.40 35.98 45.02
CA MET A 519 48.99 35.99 44.64
C MET A 519 48.87 35.71 43.14
N ALA A 520 48.58 34.46 42.79
CA ALA A 520 48.45 34.02 41.40
C ALA A 520 47.04 33.50 41.13
N THR A 521 46.74 33.09 39.89
CA THR A 521 45.59 32.21 39.60
C THR A 521 46.04 30.75 39.73
N GLU A 522 45.12 29.80 39.87
CA GLU A 522 45.47 28.37 40.00
C GLU A 522 46.33 27.87 38.83
N ALA A 523 46.01 28.29 37.61
CA ALA A 523 46.77 27.93 36.40
C ALA A 523 48.20 28.51 36.43
N ALA A 524 48.35 29.81 36.70
CA ALA A 524 49.66 30.45 36.80
C ALA A 524 50.51 29.86 37.95
N CYS A 525 49.87 29.46 39.05
CA CYS A 525 50.54 28.79 40.16
C CYS A 525 51.17 27.45 39.75
N ARG A 526 50.44 26.67 38.95
CA ARG A 526 50.93 25.38 38.42
C ARG A 526 52.07 25.56 37.41
N GLU A 527 52.01 26.58 36.57
CA GLU A 527 53.10 26.88 35.63
C GLU A 527 54.41 27.21 36.35
N HIS A 528 54.34 27.83 37.53
CA HIS A 528 55.50 28.06 38.40
C HIS A 528 55.85 26.87 39.31
N ASN A 529 55.26 25.68 39.08
CA ASN A 529 55.40 24.48 39.91
C ASN A 529 55.11 24.72 41.41
N GLY A 530 54.23 25.68 41.71
CA GLY A 530 53.85 26.05 43.07
C GLY A 530 52.68 25.23 43.61
N GLN A 531 52.57 25.14 44.93
CA GLN A 531 51.39 24.56 45.58
C GLN A 531 50.33 25.64 45.82
N TRP A 532 49.22 25.50 45.10
CA TRP A 532 48.05 26.35 45.23
C TRP A 532 47.28 26.09 46.53
N ARG A 533 46.95 27.14 47.28
CA ARG A 533 46.24 27.04 48.57
C ARG A 533 44.72 27.22 48.47
N GLY A 534 44.21 27.42 47.26
CA GLY A 534 42.78 27.59 46.99
C GLY A 534 42.38 29.02 46.64
N PRO A 535 41.21 29.21 46.02
CA PRO A 535 40.73 30.53 45.56
C PRO A 535 40.48 31.49 46.74
N ASN A 536 40.81 32.78 46.56
CA ASN A 536 40.69 33.86 47.56
C ASN A 536 41.52 33.68 48.85
N SER A 537 42.40 32.68 48.92
CA SER A 537 43.39 32.58 50.00
C SER A 537 44.41 33.72 49.89
N THR A 538 44.82 34.31 51.00
CA THR A 538 45.78 35.43 51.01
C THR A 538 47.16 34.95 51.41
N CYS A 539 48.22 35.61 50.92
CA CYS A 539 49.57 35.36 51.39
C CYS A 539 49.79 35.98 52.78
N GLY A 540 49.26 35.35 53.83
CA GLY A 540 49.55 35.69 55.23
C GLY A 540 50.67 34.81 55.82
N ASP A 541 51.19 35.20 56.99
CA ASP A 541 52.45 34.67 57.58
C ASP A 541 52.56 33.14 57.69
N ASN A 542 51.44 32.43 57.89
CA ASN A 542 51.43 30.97 58.03
C ASN A 542 50.85 30.22 56.82
N THR A 543 50.64 30.90 55.70
CA THR A 543 49.93 30.30 54.54
C THR A 543 50.81 29.32 53.77
N CYS A 544 52.13 29.57 53.75
CA CYS A 544 53.11 28.76 53.01
C CYS A 544 54.09 27.98 53.90
N THR A 545 53.86 27.90 55.20
CA THR A 545 54.68 27.05 56.07
C THR A 545 54.47 25.57 55.68
N PRO A 546 55.54 24.79 55.50
CA PRO A 546 55.43 23.35 55.24
C PRO A 546 54.69 22.64 56.39
N PRO A 547 53.91 21.57 56.14
CA PRO A 547 53.35 20.75 57.22
C PRO A 547 54.47 20.26 58.14
N ALA A 548 54.22 20.23 59.45
CA ALA A 548 55.20 19.79 60.45
C ALA A 548 55.81 18.43 60.04
N ALA A 549 57.14 18.37 60.05
CA ALA A 549 57.87 17.20 59.64
C ALA A 549 57.46 15.98 60.49
N ARG A 550 57.44 14.81 59.85
CA ARG A 550 56.99 13.53 60.41
C ARG A 550 58.16 12.56 60.51
N GLY A 551 58.06 11.62 61.44
CA GLY A 551 59.14 10.68 61.75
C GLY A 551 58.64 9.49 62.55
N ALA A 552 59.53 8.53 62.80
CA ALA A 552 59.21 7.30 63.52
C ALA A 552 58.87 7.57 64.99
N CYS A 553 57.73 7.05 65.41
CA CYS A 553 57.22 7.07 66.76
C CYS A 553 57.11 5.64 67.27
N CYS A 554 57.90 5.31 68.31
CA CYS A 554 57.85 4.01 68.95
C CYS A 554 56.76 3.99 70.03
N MET A 555 55.74 3.17 69.82
CA MET A 555 54.63 3.00 70.73
C MET A 555 54.95 1.99 71.84
N PRO A 556 54.33 2.11 73.03
CA PRO A 556 54.60 1.21 74.16
C PRO A 556 54.33 -0.28 73.90
N ASN A 557 53.48 -0.60 72.92
CA ASN A 557 53.19 -1.98 72.51
C ASN A 557 54.21 -2.55 71.50
N GLY A 558 55.29 -1.82 71.22
CA GLY A 558 56.35 -2.21 70.28
C GLY A 558 56.06 -1.84 68.81
N ALA A 559 54.92 -1.23 68.51
CA ALA A 559 54.60 -0.77 67.16
C ALA A 559 55.34 0.53 66.81
N CYS A 560 55.72 0.69 65.54
CA CYS A 560 56.29 1.93 65.03
C CYS A 560 55.35 2.59 64.02
N VAL A 561 55.10 3.89 64.17
CA VAL A 561 54.24 4.67 63.26
C VAL A 561 54.91 5.99 62.85
N ILE A 562 54.62 6.50 61.65
CA ILE A 562 55.18 7.78 61.15
C ILE A 562 54.17 8.91 61.38
N VAL A 563 54.41 9.74 62.40
CA VAL A 563 53.52 10.84 62.81
C VAL A 563 54.33 12.09 63.19
N PRO A 564 53.73 13.28 63.33
CA PRO A 564 54.42 14.45 63.87
C PRO A 564 54.82 14.27 65.34
N ALA A 565 55.90 14.93 65.77
CA ALA A 565 56.43 14.82 67.14
C ALA A 565 55.37 15.00 68.25
N ALA A 566 54.57 16.07 68.15
CA ALA A 566 53.54 16.39 69.15
C ALA A 566 52.43 15.32 69.24
N GLU A 567 52.14 14.63 68.13
CA GLU A 567 51.15 13.56 68.11
C GLU A 567 51.72 12.27 68.72
N CYS A 568 53.01 12.00 68.48
CA CYS A 568 53.72 10.88 69.08
C CYS A 568 53.75 10.98 70.61
N GLU A 569 54.11 12.15 71.14
CA GLU A 569 54.18 12.40 72.58
C GLU A 569 52.80 12.31 73.24
N ARG A 570 51.77 12.87 72.60
CA ARG A 570 50.39 12.77 73.09
C ARG A 570 49.87 11.33 73.11
N ALA A 571 50.34 10.47 72.20
CA ALA A 571 50.00 9.06 72.16
C ALA A 571 50.81 8.20 73.15
N GLY A 572 51.67 8.82 73.98
CA GLY A 572 52.55 8.13 74.93
C GLY A 572 53.70 7.36 74.27
N GLY A 573 53.96 7.62 72.98
CA GLY A 573 55.07 7.04 72.23
C GLY A 573 56.33 7.89 72.32
N ARG A 574 57.48 7.30 72.01
CA ARG A 574 58.78 8.01 71.99
C ARG A 574 59.16 8.34 70.55
N TYR A 575 59.21 9.64 70.25
CA TYR A 575 59.55 10.13 68.92
C TYR A 575 61.06 10.04 68.65
N ARG A 576 61.43 9.68 67.42
CA ARG A 576 62.82 9.35 67.05
C ARG A 576 63.48 10.40 66.16
N GLY A 577 62.77 11.49 65.89
CA GLY A 577 63.25 12.64 65.10
C GLY A 577 62.62 12.69 63.71
N ASP A 578 62.62 13.86 63.10
CA ASP A 578 62.00 14.09 61.79
C ASP A 578 62.73 13.35 60.67
N GLY A 579 61.99 12.77 59.73
CA GLY A 579 62.53 11.98 58.62
C GLY A 579 63.01 10.57 58.98
N SER A 580 62.96 10.19 60.26
CA SER A 580 63.28 8.82 60.69
C SER A 580 62.21 7.83 60.21
N ALA A 581 62.65 6.67 59.69
CA ALA A 581 61.77 5.62 59.20
C ALA A 581 61.66 4.47 60.21
N CYS A 582 60.51 3.81 60.24
CA CYS A 582 60.26 2.67 61.13
C CYS A 582 61.05 1.40 60.77
N ALA A 583 61.50 1.29 59.52
CA ALA A 583 62.30 0.14 59.07
C ALA A 583 63.69 0.10 59.74
N ASP A 584 64.28 1.27 59.97
CA ASP A 584 65.65 1.41 60.48
C ASP A 584 65.69 1.79 61.97
N THR A 585 64.51 1.88 62.62
CA THR A 585 64.39 2.29 64.02
C THR A 585 63.81 1.15 64.85
N PRO A 586 64.65 0.38 65.57
CA PRO A 586 64.18 -0.73 66.37
C PRO A 586 63.37 -0.21 67.57
N CYS A 587 62.06 -0.43 67.58
CA CYS A 587 61.23 -0.14 68.73
C CYS A 587 61.27 -1.30 69.74
N PRO A 588 61.44 -1.02 71.05
CA PRO A 588 61.52 -2.06 72.06
C PRO A 588 60.23 -2.89 72.07
N GLN A 589 60.36 -4.22 71.95
CA GLN A 589 59.24 -5.14 71.89
C GLN A 589 58.75 -5.53 73.30
N PRO A 590 57.44 -5.74 73.50
CA PRO A 590 56.91 -6.12 74.81
C PRO A 590 57.40 -7.52 75.22
N THR A 591 57.81 -7.64 76.48
CA THR A 591 58.26 -8.89 77.10
C THR A 591 57.15 -9.57 77.91
N GLY A 592 57.33 -10.85 78.21
CA GLY A 592 56.34 -11.70 78.89
C GLY A 592 56.96 -13.04 79.31
N ALA A 593 56.19 -13.85 80.05
CA ALA A 593 56.65 -15.11 80.61
C ALA A 593 56.80 -16.17 79.53
N CYS A 594 58.00 -16.71 79.44
CA CYS A 594 58.36 -17.80 78.54
C CYS A 594 58.74 -19.05 79.34
N CYS A 595 57.97 -20.12 79.18
CA CYS A 595 58.21 -21.39 79.84
C CYS A 595 59.08 -22.29 78.94
N VAL A 596 60.38 -22.34 79.21
CA VAL A 596 61.34 -23.16 78.47
C VAL A 596 61.70 -24.41 79.27
N ARG A 597 61.97 -25.53 78.60
CA ARG A 597 62.50 -26.72 79.28
C ARG A 597 64.01 -26.55 79.46
N SER A 598 64.48 -26.68 80.70
CA SER A 598 65.91 -26.71 81.01
C SER A 598 66.51 -28.07 80.64
N ALA A 599 67.80 -28.10 80.34
CA ALA A 599 68.52 -29.33 79.95
C ALA A 599 68.50 -30.44 81.02
N SER A 600 68.20 -30.08 82.28
CA SER A 600 68.02 -31.02 83.41
C SER A 600 66.60 -31.60 83.53
N GLY A 601 65.68 -31.28 82.60
CA GLY A 601 64.32 -31.85 82.55
C GLY A 601 63.22 -31.05 83.27
N GLY A 602 63.56 -29.96 83.97
CA GLY A 602 62.59 -29.05 84.59
C GLY A 602 62.06 -27.96 83.64
N VAL A 603 60.89 -27.37 83.92
CA VAL A 603 60.37 -26.20 83.19
C VAL A 603 60.74 -24.92 83.94
N GLN A 604 61.49 -24.03 83.30
CA GLN A 604 61.90 -22.74 83.86
C GLN A 604 61.15 -21.61 83.17
N CYS A 605 60.73 -20.60 83.96
CA CYS A 605 60.14 -19.37 83.44
C CYS A 605 61.22 -18.28 83.29
N VAL A 606 61.29 -17.65 82.12
CA VAL A 606 62.11 -16.45 81.89
C VAL A 606 61.26 -15.34 81.24
N THR A 607 61.51 -14.08 81.59
CA THR A 607 60.89 -12.94 80.91
C THR A 607 61.66 -12.64 79.63
N ALA A 608 61.01 -12.85 78.49
CA ALA A 608 61.61 -12.67 77.16
C ALA A 608 60.61 -12.00 76.21
N THR A 609 61.02 -11.61 75.01
CA THR A 609 60.08 -11.24 73.95
C THR A 609 59.44 -12.51 73.37
N GLN A 610 58.28 -12.39 72.73
CA GLN A 610 57.61 -13.55 72.12
C GLN A 610 58.49 -14.25 71.07
N ALA A 611 59.27 -13.48 70.31
CA ALA A 611 60.19 -14.02 69.31
C ALA A 611 61.33 -14.82 69.97
N ALA A 612 62.01 -14.22 70.96
CA ALA A 612 63.07 -14.91 71.71
C ALA A 612 62.54 -16.17 72.43
N CYS A 613 61.31 -16.13 72.95
CA CYS A 613 60.69 -17.29 73.57
C CYS A 613 60.52 -18.47 72.60
N ARG A 614 60.10 -18.17 71.36
CA ARG A 614 59.94 -19.17 70.30
C ARG A 614 61.27 -19.73 69.82
N GLU A 615 62.30 -18.89 69.70
CA GLU A 615 63.64 -19.33 69.32
C GLU A 615 64.22 -20.36 70.31
N HIS A 616 63.88 -20.23 71.60
CA HIS A 616 64.26 -21.21 72.62
C HIS A 616 63.25 -22.37 72.79
N ASN A 617 62.33 -22.57 71.83
CA ASN A 617 61.27 -23.59 71.87
C ASN A 617 60.41 -23.56 73.16
N GLY A 618 60.26 -22.37 73.76
CA GLY A 618 59.47 -22.16 74.96
C GLY A 618 57.99 -21.95 74.68
N ILE A 619 57.15 -22.26 75.66
CA ILE A 619 55.71 -21.97 75.61
C ILE A 619 55.49 -20.55 76.11
N TRP A 620 55.12 -19.66 75.19
CA TRP A 620 54.80 -18.27 75.49
C TRP A 620 53.46 -18.13 76.20
N ARG A 621 53.42 -17.38 77.31
CA ARG A 621 52.19 -17.18 78.11
C ARG A 621 51.47 -15.86 77.85
N GLY A 622 52.01 -14.99 77.00
CA GLY A 622 51.41 -13.71 76.61
C GLY A 622 52.27 -12.51 77.02
N ALA A 623 52.15 -11.40 76.31
CA ALA A 623 52.87 -10.16 76.64
C ALA A 623 52.37 -9.59 77.98
N GLY A 624 53.30 -9.07 78.80
CA GLY A 624 52.99 -8.54 80.14
C GLY A 624 52.80 -9.58 81.25
N THR A 625 52.91 -10.87 80.94
CA THR A 625 52.90 -11.93 81.99
C THR A 625 54.27 -12.03 82.66
N GLY A 626 54.30 -12.06 84.00
CA GLY A 626 55.53 -12.19 84.80
C GLY A 626 55.83 -13.64 85.17
N CYS A 627 57.07 -13.92 85.58
CA CYS A 627 57.50 -15.24 86.03
C CYS A 627 57.35 -15.47 87.54
N ASP A 628 56.69 -14.54 88.24
CA ASP A 628 56.62 -14.54 89.71
C ASP A 628 55.56 -15.49 90.27
N ALA A 629 54.60 -15.91 89.44
CA ALA A 629 53.55 -16.84 89.83
C ALA A 629 53.98 -18.31 89.58
N LYS A 630 53.94 -19.12 90.65
CA LYS A 630 54.47 -20.50 90.67
C LYS A 630 53.80 -21.46 89.67
N ASP A 631 52.58 -21.17 89.23
CA ASP A 631 51.78 -22.04 88.35
C ASP A 631 51.77 -21.59 86.88
N VAL A 632 52.50 -20.52 86.52
CA VAL A 632 52.52 -19.99 85.14
C VAL A 632 52.99 -21.01 84.11
N CYS A 633 53.77 -22.02 84.52
CA CYS A 633 54.32 -23.04 83.64
C CYS A 633 53.73 -24.45 83.80
N THR A 634 52.69 -24.65 84.61
CA THR A 634 51.99 -25.95 84.71
C THR A 634 50.87 -26.06 83.65
N PRO A 635 50.65 -27.22 83.02
CA PRO A 635 49.51 -27.42 82.14
C PRO A 635 48.20 -27.49 82.95
N PRO A 636 47.08 -26.94 82.44
CA PRO A 636 45.79 -27.02 83.13
C PRO A 636 45.26 -28.47 83.16
N PRO A 637 44.49 -28.86 84.20
CA PRO A 637 43.93 -30.21 84.30
C PRO A 637 42.93 -30.50 83.17
N PRO A 638 42.80 -31.76 82.71
CA PRO A 638 41.90 -32.13 81.63
C PRO A 638 40.42 -31.89 81.99
N PRO A 639 39.57 -31.57 81.00
CA PRO A 639 38.16 -31.27 81.24
C PRO A 639 37.38 -32.51 81.69
N ALA A 640 36.45 -32.32 82.63
CA ALA A 640 35.60 -33.38 83.18
C ALA A 640 34.64 -33.96 82.11
N ARG A 641 34.37 -35.27 82.20
CA ARG A 641 33.53 -36.04 81.25
C ARG A 641 32.42 -36.80 81.99
N GLY A 642 31.34 -37.14 81.29
CA GLY A 642 30.14 -37.78 81.83
C GLY A 642 29.17 -38.28 80.75
N ALA A 643 28.09 -38.94 81.16
CA ALA A 643 27.12 -39.57 80.27
C ALA A 643 26.27 -38.53 79.50
N CYS A 644 26.13 -38.77 78.20
CA CYS A 644 25.37 -37.97 77.27
C CYS A 644 24.34 -38.84 76.54
N CYS A 645 23.05 -38.56 76.74
CA CYS A 645 21.95 -39.28 76.10
C CYS A 645 21.56 -38.58 74.80
N VAL A 646 21.82 -39.19 73.65
CA VAL A 646 21.50 -38.67 72.31
C VAL A 646 20.42 -39.53 71.66
N ARG A 647 19.42 -38.89 71.03
CA ARG A 647 18.40 -39.61 70.25
C ARG A 647 18.92 -40.01 68.88
N ALA A 648 18.71 -41.25 68.49
CA ALA A 648 19.05 -41.80 67.18
C ALA A 648 17.82 -42.55 66.64
N GLY A 649 16.93 -41.83 65.95
CA GLY A 649 15.63 -42.35 65.55
C GLY A 649 14.72 -42.59 66.77
N ASP A 650 14.07 -43.75 66.84
CA ASP A 650 13.17 -44.14 67.95
C ASP A 650 13.90 -44.69 69.18
N ALA A 651 15.24 -44.75 69.16
CA ALA A 651 16.08 -45.25 70.25
C ALA A 651 16.96 -44.14 70.87
N VAL A 652 17.25 -44.26 72.17
CA VAL A 652 18.19 -43.37 72.89
C VAL A 652 19.53 -44.09 73.10
N ARG A 653 20.63 -43.45 72.69
CA ARG A 653 22.00 -43.95 72.83
C ARG A 653 22.77 -43.13 73.87
N CYS A 654 23.53 -43.78 74.74
CA CYS A 654 24.39 -43.13 75.73
C CYS A 654 25.87 -43.14 75.28
N VAL A 655 26.58 -42.02 75.45
CA VAL A 655 28.03 -41.89 75.23
C VAL A 655 28.71 -41.07 76.33
N ILE A 656 29.95 -41.40 76.72
CA ILE A 656 30.73 -40.62 77.70
C ILE A 656 31.52 -39.53 76.98
N THR A 657 31.21 -38.26 77.26
CA THR A 657 31.87 -37.12 76.60
C THR A 657 31.90 -35.88 77.49
N THR A 658 32.46 -34.76 77.03
CA THR A 658 32.40 -33.48 77.77
C THR A 658 31.03 -32.82 77.59
N ARG A 659 30.63 -31.95 78.53
CA ARG A 659 29.37 -31.19 78.42
C ARG A 659 29.20 -30.49 77.06
N GLU A 660 30.27 -29.86 76.56
CA GLU A 660 30.25 -29.14 75.28
C GLU A 660 30.06 -30.08 74.09
N MET A 661 30.73 -31.23 74.09
CA MET A 661 30.56 -32.23 73.02
C MET A 661 29.18 -32.87 73.07
N CYS A 662 28.59 -33.03 74.25
CA CYS A 662 27.23 -33.53 74.39
C CYS A 662 26.19 -32.56 73.83
N ALA A 663 26.31 -31.27 74.14
CA ALA A 663 25.45 -30.22 73.61
C ALA A 663 25.53 -30.15 72.08
N ARG A 664 26.74 -30.29 71.50
CA ARG A 664 26.93 -30.32 70.04
C ARG A 664 26.27 -31.53 69.37
N ALA A 665 26.10 -32.64 70.09
CA ALA A 665 25.41 -33.83 69.60
C ALA A 665 23.89 -33.76 69.81
N ASN A 666 23.34 -32.61 70.23
CA ASN A 666 21.95 -32.44 70.66
C ASN A 666 21.51 -33.46 71.72
N GLY A 667 22.46 -33.88 72.57
CA GLY A 667 22.23 -34.83 73.65
C GLY A 667 21.96 -34.14 74.99
N VAL A 668 21.32 -34.86 75.90
CA VAL A 668 21.11 -34.42 77.28
C VAL A 668 22.26 -34.93 78.13
N TYR A 669 23.10 -34.01 78.62
CA TYR A 669 24.23 -34.32 79.49
C TYR A 669 23.77 -34.57 80.92
N ARG A 670 24.16 -35.70 81.51
CA ARG A 670 23.67 -36.13 82.82
C ARG A 670 24.57 -35.72 84.00
N GLY A 671 25.69 -35.04 83.73
CA GLY A 671 26.62 -34.52 84.73
C GLY A 671 27.98 -35.20 84.69
N ASP A 672 28.99 -34.54 85.26
CA ASP A 672 30.36 -35.05 85.25
C ASP A 672 30.48 -36.30 86.14
N GLY A 673 31.26 -37.30 85.70
CA GLY A 673 31.44 -38.58 86.39
C GLY A 673 30.30 -39.59 86.24
N THR A 674 29.22 -39.26 85.53
CA THR A 674 28.13 -40.21 85.25
C THR A 674 28.52 -41.22 84.15
N SER A 675 28.10 -42.49 84.29
CA SER A 675 28.39 -43.57 83.34
C SER A 675 27.16 -44.02 82.54
N CYS A 676 27.37 -44.77 81.45
CA CYS A 676 26.30 -45.26 80.58
C CYS A 676 25.72 -46.63 80.96
N ASP A 677 26.29 -47.28 81.98
CA ASP A 677 25.96 -48.66 82.34
C ASP A 677 24.82 -48.75 83.39
N THR A 678 24.42 -47.62 83.97
CA THR A 678 23.34 -47.55 84.95
C THR A 678 21.97 -47.61 84.26
N LYS A 679 21.21 -48.68 84.52
CA LYS A 679 19.85 -48.87 84.00
C LYS A 679 18.98 -47.65 84.34
N GLY A 680 18.49 -46.96 83.31
CA GLY A 680 17.59 -45.81 83.45
C GLY A 680 18.22 -44.44 83.21
N VAL A 681 19.55 -44.31 83.06
CA VAL A 681 20.22 -43.01 82.81
C VAL A 681 19.71 -42.28 81.56
N CYS A 682 19.24 -43.03 80.57
CA CYS A 682 18.66 -42.50 79.34
C CYS A 682 17.21 -42.97 79.08
N ASN A 683 16.50 -43.51 80.08
CA ASN A 683 15.09 -43.86 79.95
C ASN A 683 14.20 -42.69 80.39
N ASN A 684 13.39 -42.22 79.43
CA ASN A 684 12.59 -40.99 79.37
C ASN A 684 13.37 -39.67 79.52
#